data_AF-A0AAU9S266-F1
#
_entry.id   AF-A0AAU9S266-F1
#
_cell.length_a   1.000
_cell.length_b   1.000
_cell.length_c   1.000
_cell.angle_alpha   90.00
_cell.angle_beta   90.00
_cell.angle_gamma   90.00
#
_symmetry.space_group_name_H-M   'P 1'
#
loop_
_entity.id
_entity.type
_entity.pdbx_description
1 polymer ?
#
loop_
_entity_poly.entity_id
_entity_poly.type
_entity_poly.pdbx_seq_one_letter_code
_entity_poly.pdbx_strand_id
1 'polypeptide(L)'
;MPYQIAIFRDIRVMSSPHQYLLQNSQSLNPENVSRLSNSLSLSLSLSLEEKMEISLAAVTISIAIAVVSWWVWRTLKWVWFKPKMIESYLRRQGLSGTPYTPLVGDLMRNSSMMAEARSKPIKLTDDIRPRVVPYPLQMLKTHGRTFFTWFGHIPTVTIMDPEQIKEVFNKVYDFPKTHAFPLGRLIAAGLVSYDGDKWAKHRRIINPAFHLEKIKIMVPAFHQSCSEVVGEWDKLVSEKGSSCEVDVWPGLVSLTADVISRTAFGSSYKEGQRIFELQAELGELIIKVFRKVVIPGYMYLPTKDNRRIKAAAREVQVILRGIVDKRLRAREAGEAPCDDLLGILLESNRMQAKGNGMSIKEVMEECKLFYFAGQETTTVLLVWTMVLLSQHQDWQARAREEVKQVFGDKEPDADGLNHLKVMTMILYEVLRLYPPVTQVTRTIHKETKLGDLTLPAGVHISLPILLVQRDTELWGDDAAEFKPERFSEGLSKATKSQVSFFPFTWGPRVCIGQNFALLEAKMAMSLILQRFSFELSPSYVHAPYPIITIHPEFVTISLVMWWTWKTLKWVWLKPKMLELYLRGQGLPGTPYTPLVGDFRNFRVLMKARTKPINLTDDIIPRVMPVTLHMLQTHGRTFFTWLGPTPIISIMDPEQIKQVFNRVYDFQKPHTLPLARLIATGLVFSDGDKWAKHRRIINPAFHRDKIKNMVPTFHRCCIEVVSEWEKLVSDKGTSCEVDVWPWLLNLSADVISRTAFGSSYKQGQRIFQLQAELAQLIILSVQKTYIPGWQYLPTKSNRRMIAIDREIQAILRRIISNRETAIEAGEAPSDDLLSILLESNLGQAQGDGMSIEDVIEECKLFYIAGQETTSVLLVWTMVLLSQHQDWQDRAREEVMKVFGNKEPDTEGMNQLKVVTMILYEVLRLYPPVIQLNRAVHKEMKLGDLTVPGGVQINLPVLLVQRDTELWGDDAAEFKPERFQEGLSKATKSQVSFFPFGWGPRICIGQSYALLEAKMAMALILHRFSFELSPSYVHAPYTVITLHPQFGAHLLLHQARGVPLD
;
A
#
# COMPACT_ATOMS: atom_id res chain seq x y z
N MET A 1 30.77 34.41 -26.72
CA MET A 1 31.21 35.78 -27.02
C MET A 1 30.12 36.49 -27.83
N PRO A 2 29.98 37.82 -27.70
CA PRO A 2 28.81 38.43 -27.04
C PRO A 2 28.23 39.63 -27.83
N TYR A 3 27.15 40.26 -27.35
CA TYR A 3 27.05 41.70 -27.09
C TYR A 3 25.69 42.06 -26.46
N GLN A 4 25.77 42.92 -25.45
CA GLN A 4 24.69 43.51 -24.64
C GLN A 4 23.93 44.61 -25.39
N ILE A 5 22.79 45.03 -24.79
CA ILE A 5 22.28 46.40 -24.51
C ILE A 5 20.74 46.21 -24.34
N ALA A 6 20.08 46.19 -23.17
CA ALA A 6 20.05 47.03 -21.96
C ALA A 6 19.33 48.39 -22.10
N ILE A 7 18.67 48.79 -20.98
CA ILE A 7 18.25 50.14 -20.54
C ILE A 7 16.74 50.48 -20.82
N PHE A 8 15.89 51.01 -19.92
CA PHE A 8 15.92 51.74 -18.61
C PHE A 8 14.88 51.10 -17.63
N ARG A 9 14.97 50.97 -16.29
CA ARG A 9 15.54 51.71 -15.11
C ARG A 9 14.68 52.88 -14.55
N ASP A 10 14.36 52.73 -13.25
CA ASP A 10 14.05 53.72 -12.17
C ASP A 10 12.80 54.61 -12.31
N ILE A 11 11.94 54.79 -11.29
CA ILE A 11 12.17 55.59 -10.08
C ILE A 11 11.28 55.12 -8.90
N ARG A 12 11.85 55.22 -7.70
CA ARG A 12 11.25 55.05 -6.36
C ARG A 12 11.22 56.45 -5.70
N VAL A 13 10.41 56.63 -4.63
CA VAL A 13 10.45 57.76 -3.64
C VAL A 13 9.65 59.01 -4.12
N MET A 14 8.79 59.76 -3.38
CA MET A 14 8.68 60.15 -1.96
C MET A 14 7.28 60.79 -1.64
N SER A 15 6.83 60.64 -0.37
CA SER A 15 6.12 61.57 0.54
C SER A 15 5.06 62.63 0.11
N SER A 16 3.96 62.72 0.90
CA SER A 16 3.11 63.92 1.16
C SER A 16 3.93 65.12 1.73
N PRO A 17 3.48 66.41 1.88
CA PRO A 17 2.11 66.89 2.19
C PRO A 17 1.71 68.31 1.67
N HIS A 18 0.45 68.70 1.99
CA HIS A 18 -0.17 70.02 2.24
C HIS A 18 0.37 71.37 1.67
N GLN A 19 -0.65 72.21 1.36
CA GLN A 19 -0.73 73.69 1.39
C GLN A 19 -0.15 74.49 0.23
N TYR A 20 -1.05 75.14 -0.54
CA TYR A 20 -1.03 76.59 -0.77
C TYR A 20 -2.46 77.11 -1.07
N LEU A 21 -3.07 77.62 0.01
CA LEU A 21 -3.95 78.79 0.15
C LEU A 21 -3.81 79.82 -1.02
N LEU A 22 -4.75 80.69 -1.45
CA LEU A 22 -5.88 81.41 -0.86
C LEU A 22 -6.41 82.32 -2.00
N GLN A 23 -7.71 82.65 -2.04
CA GLN A 23 -8.13 84.07 -2.08
C GLN A 23 -9.64 84.26 -1.96
N ASN A 24 -9.97 85.23 -1.09
CA ASN A 24 -11.21 86.00 -0.99
C ASN A 24 -12.36 85.46 -0.13
N SER A 25 -12.09 85.54 1.17
CA SER A 25 -12.77 86.38 2.16
C SER A 25 -14.31 86.44 2.19
N GLN A 26 -14.78 85.92 3.32
CA GLN A 26 -15.66 86.58 4.28
C GLN A 26 -17.11 86.89 3.91
N SER A 27 -17.94 86.21 4.71
CA SER A 27 -19.19 86.66 5.33
C SER A 27 -20.45 86.07 4.73
N LEU A 28 -21.05 85.13 5.49
CA LEU A 28 -22.49 84.98 5.75
C LEU A 28 -22.84 83.51 6.11
N ASN A 29 -23.05 83.33 7.43
CA ASN A 29 -23.95 82.41 8.15
C ASN A 29 -24.06 80.91 7.73
N PRO A 30 -23.52 79.95 8.53
CA PRO A 30 -23.42 78.53 8.19
C PRO A 30 -24.66 77.63 8.45
N GLU A 31 -25.82 78.15 8.88
CA GLU A 31 -26.95 77.26 9.25
C GLU A 31 -28.00 76.97 8.16
N ASN A 32 -28.02 77.71 7.04
CA ASN A 32 -29.01 77.47 5.97
C ASN A 32 -28.46 76.84 4.67
N VAL A 33 -27.14 76.64 4.56
CA VAL A 33 -26.50 75.97 3.39
C VAL A 33 -26.38 74.45 3.60
N SER A 34 -26.36 73.97 4.84
CA SER A 34 -26.15 72.55 5.17
C SER A 34 -27.39 71.65 4.95
N ARG A 35 -28.61 72.21 4.89
CA ARG A 35 -29.84 71.42 4.70
C ARG A 35 -30.27 71.24 3.24
N LEU A 36 -29.84 72.13 2.33
CA LEU A 36 -30.14 72.01 0.89
C LEU A 36 -29.04 71.28 0.09
N SER A 37 -27.77 71.31 0.53
CA SER A 37 -26.71 70.56 -0.15
C SER A 37 -26.74 69.06 0.14
N ASN A 38 -27.22 68.66 1.33
CA ASN A 38 -27.24 67.25 1.74
C ASN A 38 -28.37 66.42 1.12
N SER A 39 -29.50 67.01 0.72
CA SER A 39 -30.61 66.26 0.08
C SER A 39 -30.41 66.07 -1.43
N LEU A 40 -29.80 67.05 -2.11
CA LEU A 40 -29.46 66.97 -3.53
C LEU A 40 -28.21 66.11 -3.81
N SER A 41 -27.22 66.08 -2.91
CA SER A 41 -26.04 65.22 -3.05
C SER A 41 -26.32 63.74 -2.77
N LEU A 42 -27.22 63.42 -1.82
CA LEU A 42 -27.63 62.02 -1.57
C LEU A 42 -28.45 61.43 -2.73
N SER A 43 -29.36 62.20 -3.32
CA SER A 43 -30.21 61.71 -4.41
C SER A 43 -29.45 61.54 -5.74
N LEU A 44 -28.46 62.38 -6.02
CA LEU A 44 -27.57 62.22 -7.18
C LEU A 44 -26.53 61.10 -7.00
N SER A 45 -26.00 60.89 -5.80
CA SER A 45 -25.03 59.80 -5.52
C SER A 45 -25.68 58.42 -5.58
N LEU A 46 -26.88 58.25 -5.01
CA LEU A 46 -27.63 56.98 -5.09
C LEU A 46 -28.00 56.60 -6.54
N SER A 47 -28.38 57.57 -7.37
CA SER A 47 -28.70 57.34 -8.81
C SER A 47 -27.45 57.02 -9.65
N LEU A 48 -26.28 57.56 -9.29
CA LEU A 48 -25.02 57.31 -9.98
C LEU A 48 -24.40 55.97 -9.56
N GLU A 49 -24.50 55.58 -8.29
CA GLU A 49 -24.06 54.26 -7.81
C GLU A 49 -24.88 53.11 -8.41
N GLU A 50 -26.23 53.22 -8.44
CA GLU A 50 -27.07 52.20 -9.10
C GLU A 50 -26.76 52.06 -10.60
N LYS A 51 -26.56 53.16 -11.33
CA LYS A 51 -26.21 53.11 -12.76
C LYS A 51 -24.80 52.56 -13.01
N MET A 52 -23.87 52.80 -12.10
CA MET A 52 -22.49 52.31 -12.21
C MET A 52 -22.37 50.82 -11.85
N GLU A 53 -23.13 50.33 -10.87
CA GLU A 53 -23.25 48.90 -10.56
C GLU A 53 -23.93 48.12 -11.71
N ILE A 54 -24.99 48.65 -12.31
CA ILE A 54 -25.65 48.04 -13.48
C ILE A 54 -24.70 47.98 -14.68
N SER A 55 -23.87 49.02 -14.88
CA SER A 55 -22.86 49.07 -15.94
C SER A 55 -21.71 48.06 -15.72
N LEU A 56 -21.21 47.92 -14.49
CA LEU A 56 -20.17 46.95 -14.16
C LEU A 56 -20.66 45.50 -14.26
N ALA A 57 -21.91 45.25 -13.86
CA ALA A 57 -22.58 43.96 -14.05
C ALA A 57 -22.76 43.63 -15.54
N ALA A 58 -23.16 44.61 -16.37
CA ALA A 58 -23.30 44.40 -17.81
C ALA A 58 -21.96 44.12 -18.51
N VAL A 59 -20.88 44.77 -18.10
CA VAL A 59 -19.52 44.53 -18.62
C VAL A 59 -19.01 43.14 -18.21
N THR A 60 -19.18 42.75 -16.95
CA THR A 60 -18.79 41.41 -16.48
C THR A 60 -19.59 40.29 -17.15
N ILE A 61 -20.89 40.48 -17.36
CA ILE A 61 -21.73 39.56 -18.13
C ILE A 61 -21.26 39.47 -19.59
N SER A 62 -20.94 40.60 -20.23
CA SER A 62 -20.46 40.63 -21.62
C SER A 62 -19.11 39.92 -21.78
N ILE A 63 -18.18 40.12 -20.85
CA ILE A 63 -16.90 39.39 -20.80
C ILE A 63 -17.15 37.89 -20.59
N ALA A 64 -18.04 37.51 -19.67
CA ALA A 64 -18.40 36.12 -19.44
C ALA A 64 -19.01 35.47 -20.69
N ILE A 65 -19.92 36.15 -21.39
CA ILE A 65 -20.51 35.69 -22.65
C ILE A 65 -19.44 35.54 -23.73
N ALA A 66 -18.51 36.50 -23.86
CA ALA A 66 -17.42 36.42 -24.83
C ALA A 66 -16.47 35.24 -24.55
N VAL A 67 -16.12 35.01 -23.28
CA VAL A 67 -15.30 33.87 -22.85
C VAL A 67 -16.04 32.55 -23.11
N VAL A 68 -17.31 32.44 -22.73
CA VAL A 68 -18.12 31.24 -22.97
C VAL A 68 -18.28 30.98 -24.46
N SER A 69 -18.58 32.00 -25.26
CA SER A 69 -18.71 31.88 -26.72
C SER A 69 -17.39 31.45 -27.38
N TRP A 70 -16.27 31.99 -26.91
CA TRP A 70 -14.94 31.57 -27.36
C TRP A 70 -14.65 30.11 -27.01
N TRP A 71 -14.99 29.66 -25.78
CA TRP A 71 -14.87 28.25 -25.37
C TRP A 71 -15.77 27.32 -26.18
N VAL A 72 -17.03 27.71 -26.42
CA VAL A 72 -17.99 26.96 -27.23
C VAL A 72 -17.49 26.83 -28.67
N TRP A 73 -17.07 27.94 -29.30
CA TRP A 73 -16.51 27.92 -30.65
C TRP A 73 -15.24 27.07 -30.74
N ARG A 74 -14.31 27.21 -29.78
CA ARG A 74 -13.08 26.41 -29.73
C ARG A 74 -13.40 24.92 -29.57
N THR A 75 -14.40 24.58 -28.76
CA THR A 75 -14.86 23.21 -28.56
C THR A 75 -15.53 22.65 -29.81
N LEU A 76 -16.45 23.39 -30.44
CA LEU A 76 -17.08 22.99 -31.71
C LEU A 76 -16.04 22.80 -32.83
N LYS A 77 -15.07 23.71 -32.92
CA LYS A 77 -13.97 23.62 -33.89
C LYS A 77 -13.14 22.37 -33.68
N TRP A 78 -12.82 22.03 -32.43
CA TRP A 78 -12.02 20.87 -32.08
C TRP A 78 -12.78 19.54 -32.19
N VAL A 79 -14.02 19.47 -31.68
CA VAL A 79 -14.82 18.24 -31.62
C VAL A 79 -15.45 17.90 -32.95
N TRP A 80 -15.89 18.88 -33.76
CA TRP A 80 -16.71 18.64 -34.94
C TRP A 80 -16.06 19.12 -36.24
N PHE A 81 -15.79 20.43 -36.38
CA PHE A 81 -15.38 21.00 -37.66
C PHE A 81 -14.03 20.48 -38.15
N LYS A 82 -13.00 20.45 -37.28
CA LYS A 82 -11.67 19.99 -37.67
C LYS A 82 -11.66 18.50 -38.07
N PRO A 83 -12.22 17.56 -37.28
CA PRO A 83 -12.35 16.16 -37.71
C PRO A 83 -13.11 15.99 -39.02
N LYS A 84 -14.25 16.66 -39.21
CA LYS A 84 -15.03 16.56 -40.45
C LYS A 84 -14.30 17.12 -41.68
N MET A 85 -13.55 18.20 -41.50
CA MET A 85 -12.69 18.75 -42.55
C MET A 85 -11.60 17.76 -42.96
N ILE A 86 -10.91 17.14 -41.99
CA ILE A 86 -9.88 16.13 -42.28
C ILE A 86 -10.52 14.88 -42.90
N GLU A 87 -11.68 14.44 -42.44
CA GLU A 87 -12.44 13.33 -43.04
C GLU A 87 -12.70 13.60 -44.53
N SER A 88 -13.24 14.77 -44.86
CA SER A 88 -13.48 15.16 -46.25
C SER A 88 -12.19 15.22 -47.06
N TYR A 89 -11.10 15.69 -46.47
CA TYR A 89 -9.81 15.80 -47.14
C TYR A 89 -9.21 14.41 -47.46
N LEU A 90 -9.27 13.46 -46.52
CA LEU A 90 -8.80 12.09 -46.75
C LEU A 90 -9.65 11.38 -47.81
N ARG A 91 -10.99 11.54 -47.78
CA ARG A 91 -11.88 10.93 -48.78
C ARG A 91 -11.65 11.48 -50.19
N ARG A 92 -11.35 12.77 -50.34
CA ARG A 92 -11.04 13.38 -51.65
C ARG A 92 -9.77 12.82 -52.29
N GLN A 93 -8.89 12.21 -51.50
CA GLN A 93 -7.69 11.53 -51.99
C GLN A 93 -7.92 10.05 -52.31
N GLY A 94 -9.18 9.60 -52.31
CA GLY A 94 -9.53 8.21 -52.61
C GLY A 94 -9.36 7.26 -51.43
N LEU A 95 -9.01 7.74 -50.22
CA LEU A 95 -8.93 6.89 -49.05
C LEU A 95 -10.33 6.49 -48.56
N SER A 96 -10.53 5.18 -48.42
CA SER A 96 -11.73 4.61 -47.82
C SER A 96 -11.55 4.45 -46.30
N GLY A 97 -12.65 4.52 -45.55
CA GLY A 97 -12.58 4.51 -44.09
C GLY A 97 -13.90 4.85 -43.41
N THR A 98 -13.90 4.74 -42.08
CA THR A 98 -15.08 4.93 -41.24
C THR A 98 -15.47 6.40 -41.09
N PRO A 99 -16.77 6.71 -40.99
CA PRO A 99 -17.22 8.07 -40.70
C PRO A 99 -16.84 8.50 -39.29
N TYR A 100 -16.49 9.77 -39.11
CA TYR A 100 -16.14 10.28 -37.79
C TYR A 100 -17.35 10.29 -36.85
N THR A 101 -17.20 9.66 -35.68
CA THR A 101 -18.12 9.72 -34.55
C THR A 101 -17.55 10.64 -33.46
N PRO A 102 -18.27 11.69 -33.03
CA PRO A 102 -17.74 12.70 -32.10
C PRO A 102 -17.13 12.14 -30.81
N LEU A 103 -15.97 12.67 -30.40
CA LEU A 103 -15.21 12.36 -29.18
C LEU A 103 -14.62 10.95 -29.10
N VAL A 104 -15.36 9.95 -29.56
CA VAL A 104 -15.08 8.54 -29.36
C VAL A 104 -14.44 7.89 -30.59
N GLY A 105 -14.79 8.34 -31.79
CA GLY A 105 -14.37 7.70 -33.03
C GLY A 105 -14.77 6.23 -33.06
N ASP A 106 -13.82 5.36 -33.40
CA ASP A 106 -14.01 3.91 -33.45
C ASP A 106 -13.58 3.17 -32.18
N LEU A 107 -13.21 3.90 -31.12
CA LEU A 107 -12.66 3.31 -29.89
C LEU A 107 -13.60 2.28 -29.25
N MET A 108 -14.90 2.59 -29.18
CA MET A 108 -15.88 1.70 -28.57
C MET A 108 -16.12 0.45 -29.41
N ARG A 109 -16.15 0.59 -30.74
CA ARG A 109 -16.28 -0.55 -31.65
C ARG A 109 -15.07 -1.47 -31.55
N ASN A 110 -13.86 -0.91 -31.61
CA ASN A 110 -12.62 -1.66 -31.42
C ASN A 110 -12.59 -2.36 -30.05
N SER A 111 -12.94 -1.65 -28.97
CA SER A 111 -13.00 -2.23 -27.62
C SER A 111 -14.06 -3.34 -27.48
N SER A 112 -15.22 -3.19 -28.11
CA SER A 112 -16.28 -4.20 -28.09
C SER A 112 -15.86 -5.47 -28.82
N MET A 113 -15.32 -5.32 -30.03
CA MET A 113 -14.81 -6.45 -30.82
C MET A 113 -13.65 -7.15 -30.12
N MET A 114 -12.76 -6.38 -29.47
CA MET A 114 -11.72 -6.94 -28.60
C MET A 114 -12.28 -7.76 -27.44
N ALA A 115 -13.32 -7.27 -26.77
CA ALA A 115 -13.94 -7.98 -25.65
C ALA A 115 -14.63 -9.27 -26.11
N GLU A 116 -15.35 -9.21 -27.23
CA GLU A 116 -16.00 -10.36 -27.86
C GLU A 116 -14.97 -11.41 -28.31
N ALA A 117 -13.92 -10.99 -29.02
CA ALA A 117 -12.86 -11.86 -29.49
C ALA A 117 -12.12 -12.56 -28.34
N ARG A 118 -12.02 -11.93 -27.16
CA ARG A 118 -11.41 -12.51 -25.96
C ARG A 118 -12.32 -13.48 -25.20
N SER A 119 -13.62 -13.43 -25.41
CA SER A 119 -14.61 -14.16 -24.61
C SER A 119 -14.50 -15.70 -24.68
N LYS A 120 -13.88 -16.23 -25.73
CA LYS A 120 -13.68 -17.68 -25.93
C LYS A 120 -12.28 -17.95 -26.45
N PRO A 121 -11.57 -19.01 -26.01
CA PRO A 121 -10.29 -19.39 -26.59
C PRO A 121 -10.44 -19.83 -28.05
N ILE A 122 -9.33 -19.94 -28.77
CA ILE A 122 -9.27 -20.44 -30.15
C ILE A 122 -8.50 -21.77 -30.21
N LYS A 123 -8.65 -22.54 -31.28
CA LYS A 123 -7.78 -23.70 -31.50
C LYS A 123 -6.39 -23.21 -31.84
N LEU A 124 -5.42 -24.04 -31.53
CA LEU A 124 -4.02 -23.76 -31.77
C LEU A 124 -3.67 -23.61 -33.26
N THR A 125 -4.41 -24.29 -34.13
CA THR A 125 -4.31 -24.22 -35.59
C THR A 125 -5.05 -23.01 -36.20
N ASP A 126 -5.82 -22.27 -35.40
CA ASP A 126 -6.62 -21.16 -35.91
C ASP A 126 -5.74 -19.93 -36.16
N ASP A 127 -6.17 -19.09 -37.11
CA ASP A 127 -5.53 -17.79 -37.32
C ASP A 127 -5.75 -16.89 -36.09
N ILE A 128 -4.68 -16.29 -35.57
CA ILE A 128 -4.74 -15.43 -34.39
C ILE A 128 -5.24 -14.01 -34.72
N ARG A 129 -5.21 -13.57 -35.99
CA ARG A 129 -5.58 -12.20 -36.37
C ARG A 129 -7.00 -11.81 -35.93
N PRO A 130 -8.05 -12.65 -36.10
CA PRO A 130 -9.40 -12.37 -35.60
C PRO A 130 -9.47 -12.23 -34.08
N ARG A 131 -8.54 -12.83 -33.33
CA ARG A 131 -8.47 -12.69 -31.86
C ARG A 131 -7.68 -11.45 -31.44
N VAL A 132 -6.51 -11.23 -32.03
CA VAL A 132 -5.52 -10.23 -31.60
C VAL A 132 -5.77 -8.85 -32.22
N VAL A 133 -6.25 -8.78 -33.47
CA VAL A 133 -6.57 -7.53 -34.19
C VAL A 133 -7.90 -7.60 -34.98
N PRO A 134 -9.03 -8.04 -34.38
CA PRO A 134 -10.35 -8.15 -35.02
C PRO A 134 -10.79 -6.88 -35.74
N TYR A 135 -10.66 -5.70 -35.12
CA TYR A 135 -11.11 -4.46 -35.73
C TYR A 135 -10.25 -4.03 -36.92
N PRO A 136 -8.90 -3.92 -36.80
CA PRO A 136 -8.04 -3.69 -37.98
C PRO A 136 -8.24 -4.72 -39.09
N LEU A 137 -8.43 -6.00 -38.75
CA LEU A 137 -8.69 -7.06 -39.74
C LEU A 137 -10.04 -6.87 -40.45
N GLN A 138 -11.10 -6.48 -39.73
CA GLN A 138 -12.39 -6.15 -40.34
C GLN A 138 -12.27 -4.96 -41.29
N MET A 139 -11.52 -3.93 -40.90
CA MET A 139 -11.31 -2.76 -41.74
C MET A 139 -10.51 -3.10 -42.99
N LEU A 140 -9.44 -3.89 -42.88
CA LEU A 140 -8.70 -4.42 -44.04
C LEU A 140 -9.64 -5.13 -45.03
N LYS A 141 -10.52 -6.01 -44.55
CA LYS A 141 -11.48 -6.74 -45.39
C LYS A 141 -12.52 -5.85 -46.06
N THR A 142 -12.89 -4.73 -45.43
CA THR A 142 -13.97 -3.85 -45.90
C THR A 142 -13.46 -2.72 -46.80
N HIS A 143 -12.25 -2.22 -46.51
CA HIS A 143 -11.71 -0.97 -47.06
C HIS A 143 -10.43 -1.17 -47.88
N GLY A 144 -9.88 -2.38 -47.91
CA GLY A 144 -8.64 -2.70 -48.63
C GLY A 144 -7.38 -2.43 -47.80
N ARG A 145 -6.21 -2.46 -48.46
CA ARG A 145 -4.88 -2.45 -47.83
C ARG A 145 -4.45 -1.09 -47.27
N THR A 146 -5.12 -0.02 -47.69
CA THR A 146 -4.92 1.34 -47.20
C THR A 146 -6.26 1.96 -46.85
N PHE A 147 -6.46 2.25 -45.57
CA PHE A 147 -7.74 2.75 -45.05
C PHE A 147 -7.53 3.67 -43.85
N PHE A 148 -8.53 4.47 -43.49
CA PHE A 148 -8.48 5.28 -42.25
C PHE A 148 -9.57 4.93 -41.25
N THR A 149 -9.23 5.04 -39.97
CA THR A 149 -10.11 4.86 -38.82
C THR A 149 -9.93 6.00 -37.83
N TRP A 150 -10.77 6.08 -36.80
CA TRP A 150 -10.76 7.15 -35.81
C TRP A 150 -10.32 6.67 -34.44
N PHE A 151 -9.22 7.25 -33.97
CA PHE A 151 -8.76 7.12 -32.59
C PHE A 151 -9.22 8.36 -31.80
N GLY A 152 -10.41 8.30 -31.20
CA GLY A 152 -11.08 9.48 -30.64
C GLY A 152 -11.37 10.49 -31.76
N HIS A 153 -10.82 11.69 -31.64
CA HIS A 153 -10.91 12.76 -32.66
C HIS A 153 -9.75 12.76 -33.66
N ILE A 154 -8.81 11.81 -33.56
CA ILE A 154 -7.61 11.74 -34.38
C ILE A 154 -7.78 10.67 -35.47
N PRO A 155 -7.76 11.04 -36.76
CA PRO A 155 -7.79 10.07 -37.85
C PRO A 155 -6.45 9.33 -37.95
N THR A 156 -6.53 8.01 -38.10
CA THR A 156 -5.39 7.10 -38.23
C THR A 156 -5.48 6.36 -39.56
N VAL A 157 -4.56 6.64 -40.47
CA VAL A 157 -4.40 5.98 -41.77
C VAL A 157 -3.54 4.73 -41.56
N THR A 158 -4.07 3.56 -41.88
CA THR A 158 -3.35 2.29 -41.85
C THR A 158 -2.76 2.01 -43.22
N ILE A 159 -1.48 1.65 -43.27
CA ILE A 159 -0.72 1.43 -44.50
C ILE A 159 -0.08 0.05 -44.46
N MET A 160 -0.31 -0.74 -45.52
CA MET A 160 0.27 -2.07 -45.68
C MET A 160 1.19 -2.21 -46.91
N ASP A 161 1.28 -1.17 -47.74
CA ASP A 161 2.18 -1.17 -48.91
C ASP A 161 3.67 -1.11 -48.48
N PRO A 162 4.52 -2.06 -48.90
CA PRO A 162 5.91 -2.12 -48.45
C PRO A 162 6.76 -0.89 -48.81
N GLU A 163 6.53 -0.25 -49.96
CA GLU A 163 7.32 0.92 -50.36
C GLU A 163 6.91 2.17 -49.56
N GLN A 164 5.62 2.34 -49.28
CA GLN A 164 5.15 3.38 -48.35
C GLN A 164 5.65 3.13 -46.91
N ILE A 165 5.62 1.87 -46.43
CA ILE A 165 6.18 1.51 -45.12
C ILE A 165 7.67 1.87 -45.06
N LYS A 166 8.43 1.55 -46.11
CA LYS A 166 9.85 1.88 -46.24
C LYS A 166 10.10 3.39 -46.23
N GLU A 167 9.28 4.15 -46.94
CA GLU A 167 9.33 5.61 -46.95
C GLU A 167 9.10 6.17 -45.54
N VAL A 168 8.09 5.68 -44.82
CA VAL A 168 7.79 6.10 -43.44
C VAL A 168 8.96 5.79 -42.49
N PHE A 169 9.60 4.64 -42.64
CA PHE A 169 10.75 4.29 -41.80
C PHE A 169 12.02 5.10 -42.11
N ASN A 170 12.22 5.53 -43.36
CA ASN A 170 13.39 6.32 -43.77
C ASN A 170 13.24 7.81 -43.46
N LYS A 171 12.05 8.40 -43.65
CA LYS A 171 11.79 9.83 -43.42
C LYS A 171 11.45 10.11 -41.96
N VAL A 172 12.35 9.78 -41.04
CA VAL A 172 12.15 9.83 -39.58
C VAL A 172 11.80 11.20 -39.00
N TYR A 173 12.11 12.29 -39.72
CA TYR A 173 11.79 13.67 -39.33
C TYR A 173 10.41 14.12 -39.81
N ASP A 174 9.91 13.56 -40.91
CA ASP A 174 8.57 13.84 -41.42
C ASP A 174 7.52 12.95 -40.73
N PHE A 175 7.93 11.76 -40.29
CA PHE A 175 7.10 10.81 -39.55
C PHE A 175 7.68 10.52 -38.15
N PRO A 176 7.65 11.48 -37.22
CA PRO A 176 8.06 11.25 -35.84
C PRO A 176 7.10 10.30 -35.11
N LYS A 177 7.53 9.81 -33.95
CA LYS A 177 6.65 8.98 -33.11
C LYS A 177 5.46 9.80 -32.63
N THR A 178 4.34 9.12 -32.45
CA THR A 178 3.22 9.69 -31.72
C THR A 178 3.70 10.11 -30.34
N HIS A 179 3.45 11.35 -29.92
CA HIS A 179 3.59 11.68 -28.51
C HIS A 179 2.69 10.73 -27.74
N ALA A 180 3.31 9.74 -27.09
CA ALA A 180 2.61 8.72 -26.34
C ALA A 180 1.55 9.37 -25.47
N PHE A 181 0.41 8.69 -25.27
CA PHE A 181 -0.49 9.04 -24.18
C PHE A 181 0.36 9.42 -22.96
N PRO A 182 0.05 10.51 -22.25
CA PRO A 182 0.87 10.96 -21.12
C PRO A 182 1.21 9.85 -20.10
N LEU A 183 0.38 8.80 -20.04
CA LEU A 183 0.57 7.59 -19.26
C LEU A 183 1.63 6.61 -19.80
N GLY A 184 1.79 6.44 -21.11
CA GLY A 184 2.77 5.51 -21.69
C GLY A 184 4.22 5.88 -21.33
N ARG A 185 4.49 7.18 -21.17
CA ARG A 185 5.78 7.70 -20.67
C ARG A 185 6.10 7.27 -19.23
N LEU A 186 5.11 6.80 -18.46
CA LEU A 186 5.31 6.33 -17.09
C LEU A 186 5.86 4.90 -17.03
N ILE A 187 5.61 4.08 -18.07
CA ILE A 187 6.15 2.71 -18.19
C ILE A 187 7.59 2.79 -18.69
N ALA A 188 7.75 3.47 -19.82
CA ALA A 188 9.04 3.69 -20.46
C ALA A 188 9.03 5.03 -21.19
N ALA A 189 9.89 5.96 -20.75
CA ALA A 189 10.33 7.08 -21.56
C ALA A 189 11.69 6.72 -22.21
N GLY A 190 12.55 7.70 -22.53
CA GLY A 190 13.86 7.41 -23.13
C GLY A 190 13.81 7.25 -24.65
N LEU A 191 14.78 6.52 -25.20
CA LEU A 191 15.03 6.37 -26.65
C LEU A 191 13.79 5.95 -27.45
N VAL A 192 12.90 5.15 -26.85
CA VAL A 192 11.65 4.69 -27.47
C VAL A 192 10.65 5.83 -27.72
N SER A 193 10.77 6.96 -27.03
CA SER A 193 9.80 8.05 -27.02
C SER A 193 10.34 9.40 -27.53
N TYR A 194 11.67 9.51 -27.70
CA TYR A 194 12.31 10.72 -28.19
C TYR A 194 12.28 10.81 -29.72
N ASP A 195 12.33 12.05 -30.23
CA ASP A 195 12.39 12.39 -31.65
C ASP A 195 13.42 13.49 -31.92
N GLY A 196 13.71 13.74 -33.19
CA GLY A 196 14.64 14.77 -33.64
C GLY A 196 16.06 14.61 -33.05
N ASP A 197 16.69 15.74 -32.76
CA ASP A 197 18.07 15.79 -32.26
C ASP A 197 18.25 15.08 -30.91
N LYS A 198 17.19 15.09 -30.08
CA LYS A 198 17.22 14.37 -28.80
C LYS A 198 17.35 12.86 -29.02
N TRP A 199 16.55 12.30 -29.93
CA TRP A 199 16.69 10.90 -30.29
C TRP A 199 18.06 10.59 -30.89
N ALA A 200 18.53 11.41 -31.84
CA ALA A 200 19.83 11.19 -32.49
C ALA A 200 20.98 11.19 -31.47
N LYS A 201 20.98 12.14 -30.53
CA LYS A 201 21.95 12.22 -29.43
C LYS A 201 21.92 10.97 -28.56
N HIS A 202 20.74 10.58 -28.08
CA HIS A 202 20.59 9.41 -27.20
C HIS A 202 20.96 8.11 -27.92
N ARG A 203 20.52 7.92 -29.17
CA ARG A 203 20.88 6.76 -29.99
C ARG A 203 22.40 6.66 -30.13
N ARG A 204 23.07 7.76 -30.49
CA ARG A 204 24.53 7.79 -30.67
C ARG A 204 25.29 7.38 -29.40
N ILE A 205 24.81 7.79 -28.23
CA ILE A 205 25.46 7.46 -26.95
C ILE A 205 25.25 6.00 -26.58
N ILE A 206 24.06 5.44 -26.84
CA ILE A 206 23.69 4.10 -26.39
C ILE A 206 24.12 3.00 -27.38
N ASN A 207 24.17 3.29 -28.68
CA ASN A 207 24.47 2.31 -29.74
C ASN A 207 25.72 1.45 -29.48
N PRO A 208 26.86 2.00 -28.99
CA PRO A 208 28.05 1.21 -28.72
C PRO A 208 27.83 0.04 -27.75
N ALA A 209 26.92 0.18 -26.78
CA ALA A 209 26.60 -0.89 -25.81
C ALA A 209 25.98 -2.13 -26.46
N PHE A 210 25.40 -1.98 -27.65
CA PHE A 210 24.68 -3.02 -28.38
C PHE A 210 25.39 -3.44 -29.68
N HIS A 211 26.66 -3.05 -29.85
CA HIS A 211 27.48 -3.62 -30.93
C HIS A 211 27.75 -5.09 -30.66
N LEU A 212 27.84 -5.89 -31.73
CA LEU A 212 27.98 -7.35 -31.62
C LEU A 212 29.17 -7.73 -30.72
N GLU A 213 30.33 -7.10 -30.89
CA GLU A 213 31.53 -7.34 -30.08
C GLU A 213 31.30 -7.09 -28.57
N LYS A 214 30.49 -6.11 -28.19
CA LYS A 214 30.13 -5.86 -26.78
C LYS A 214 29.11 -6.88 -26.28
N ILE A 215 28.16 -7.29 -27.12
CA ILE A 215 27.18 -8.33 -26.76
C ILE A 215 27.88 -9.69 -26.58
N LYS A 216 28.92 -10.02 -27.37
CA LYS A 216 29.72 -11.24 -27.20
C LYS A 216 30.28 -11.38 -25.78
N ILE A 217 30.70 -10.27 -25.16
CA ILE A 217 31.21 -10.23 -23.78
C ILE A 217 30.10 -10.54 -22.76
N MET A 218 28.83 -10.33 -23.11
CA MET A 218 27.67 -10.57 -22.23
C MET A 218 27.20 -12.03 -22.23
N VAL A 219 27.68 -12.86 -23.17
CA VAL A 219 27.26 -14.27 -23.33
C VAL A 219 27.40 -15.11 -22.04
N PRO A 220 28.46 -14.98 -21.23
CA PRO A 220 28.55 -15.69 -19.95
C PRO A 220 27.41 -15.35 -18.99
N ALA A 221 26.94 -14.09 -18.98
CA ALA A 221 25.80 -13.69 -18.16
C ALA A 221 24.48 -14.26 -18.70
N PHE A 222 24.33 -14.39 -20.03
CA PHE A 222 23.20 -15.09 -20.63
C PHE A 222 23.18 -16.56 -20.20
N HIS A 223 24.33 -17.24 -20.33
CA HIS A 223 24.49 -18.63 -19.96
C HIS A 223 24.13 -18.87 -18.49
N GLN A 224 24.67 -18.05 -17.59
CA GLN A 224 24.40 -18.13 -16.16
C GLN A 224 22.91 -18.02 -15.84
N SER A 225 22.25 -16.97 -16.35
CA SER A 225 20.82 -16.71 -16.10
C SER A 225 19.93 -17.83 -16.65
N CYS A 226 20.27 -18.36 -17.84
CA CYS A 226 19.54 -19.47 -18.45
C CYS A 226 19.75 -20.78 -17.68
N SER A 227 20.98 -21.06 -17.25
CA SER A 227 21.35 -22.28 -16.54
C SER A 227 20.66 -22.40 -15.19
N GLU A 228 20.44 -21.27 -14.50
CA GLU A 228 19.69 -21.24 -13.23
C GLU A 228 18.25 -21.76 -13.42
N VAL A 229 17.52 -21.24 -14.41
CA VAL A 229 16.13 -21.67 -14.69
C VAL A 229 16.08 -23.11 -15.23
N VAL A 230 16.98 -23.45 -16.14
CA VAL A 230 17.09 -24.81 -16.69
C VAL A 230 17.41 -25.82 -15.58
N GLY A 231 18.28 -25.48 -14.63
CA GLY A 231 18.61 -26.31 -13.48
C GLY A 231 17.46 -26.45 -12.47
N GLU A 232 16.62 -25.43 -12.30
CA GLU A 232 15.38 -25.55 -11.52
C GLU A 232 14.39 -26.52 -12.18
N TRP A 233 14.22 -26.43 -13.50
CA TRP A 233 13.38 -27.38 -14.24
C TRP A 233 13.93 -28.81 -14.19
N ASP A 234 15.26 -28.97 -14.24
CA ASP A 234 15.92 -30.28 -14.18
C ASP A 234 15.65 -30.99 -12.85
N LYS A 235 15.72 -30.25 -11.74
CA LYS A 235 15.34 -30.75 -10.40
C LYS A 235 13.88 -31.16 -10.35
N LEU A 236 12.97 -30.31 -10.86
CA LEU A 236 11.52 -30.59 -10.87
C LEU A 236 11.17 -31.86 -11.66
N VAL A 237 11.83 -32.08 -12.80
CA VAL A 237 11.64 -33.30 -13.61
C VAL A 237 12.21 -34.52 -12.90
N SER A 238 13.42 -34.40 -12.33
CA SER A 238 14.12 -35.49 -11.64
C SER A 238 13.36 -36.00 -10.41
N GLU A 239 12.74 -35.11 -9.64
CA GLU A 239 11.94 -35.47 -8.45
C GLU A 239 10.64 -36.23 -8.79
N LYS A 240 10.13 -36.11 -10.02
CA LYS A 240 8.81 -36.64 -10.43
C LYS A 240 8.87 -37.83 -11.39
N GLY A 241 10.07 -38.33 -11.72
CA GLY A 241 10.25 -39.69 -12.26
C GLY A 241 10.40 -39.86 -13.77
N SER A 242 10.32 -38.78 -14.58
CA SER A 242 10.82 -38.67 -15.98
C SER A 242 10.19 -37.51 -16.75
N SER A 243 9.01 -37.04 -16.35
CA SER A 243 8.30 -35.93 -17.00
C SER A 243 7.46 -35.15 -15.98
N CYS A 244 7.28 -33.85 -16.21
CA CYS A 244 6.41 -33.02 -15.39
C CYS A 244 5.76 -31.89 -16.21
N GLU A 245 4.52 -31.55 -15.85
CA GLU A 245 3.86 -30.35 -16.36
C GLU A 245 4.43 -29.11 -15.66
N VAL A 246 4.87 -28.12 -16.45
CA VAL A 246 5.49 -26.89 -15.97
C VAL A 246 4.86 -25.69 -16.68
N ASP A 247 4.46 -24.68 -15.91
CA ASP A 247 4.19 -23.36 -16.46
C ASP A 247 5.53 -22.65 -16.70
N VAL A 248 5.91 -22.52 -17.97
CA VAL A 248 7.19 -21.94 -18.37
C VAL A 248 7.20 -20.41 -18.28
N TRP A 249 6.04 -19.75 -18.19
CA TRP A 249 5.95 -18.29 -18.22
C TRP A 249 6.72 -17.62 -17.07
N PRO A 250 6.54 -18.00 -15.79
CA PRO A 250 7.31 -17.40 -14.69
C PRO A 250 8.82 -17.61 -14.82
N GLY A 251 9.25 -18.79 -15.27
CA GLY A 251 10.67 -19.11 -15.46
C GLY A 251 11.31 -18.26 -16.55
N LEU A 252 10.64 -18.09 -17.69
CA LEU A 252 11.14 -17.27 -18.80
C LEU A 252 11.13 -15.77 -18.50
N VAL A 253 10.14 -15.29 -17.74
CA VAL A 253 10.13 -13.92 -17.21
C VAL A 253 11.35 -13.70 -16.30
N SER A 254 11.60 -14.63 -15.36
CA SER A 254 12.75 -14.54 -14.45
C SER A 254 14.08 -14.57 -15.20
N LEU A 255 14.20 -15.45 -16.20
CA LEU A 255 15.39 -15.59 -17.03
C LEU A 255 15.75 -14.27 -17.72
N THR A 256 14.82 -13.71 -18.49
CA THR A 256 15.10 -12.51 -19.29
C THR A 256 15.26 -11.26 -18.43
N ALA A 257 14.58 -11.23 -17.27
CA ALA A 257 14.78 -10.19 -16.27
C ALA A 257 16.19 -10.24 -15.65
N ASP A 258 16.69 -11.44 -15.32
CA ASP A 258 18.04 -11.62 -14.79
C ASP A 258 19.11 -11.29 -15.82
N VAL A 259 18.91 -11.70 -17.08
CA VAL A 259 19.79 -11.36 -18.19
C VAL A 259 19.98 -9.86 -18.30
N ILE A 260 18.89 -9.08 -18.44
CA ILE A 260 19.02 -7.63 -18.59
C ILE A 260 19.58 -6.97 -17.33
N SER A 261 19.24 -7.47 -16.13
CA SER A 261 19.82 -6.98 -14.87
C SER A 261 21.34 -7.15 -14.83
N ARG A 262 21.85 -8.35 -15.18
CA ARG A 262 23.30 -8.63 -15.15
C ARG A 262 24.05 -7.85 -16.22
N THR A 263 23.52 -7.80 -17.44
CA THR A 263 24.27 -7.27 -18.59
C THR A 263 24.16 -5.76 -18.75
N ALA A 264 23.00 -5.17 -18.40
CA ALA A 264 22.81 -3.73 -18.54
C ALA A 264 23.09 -2.96 -17.24
N PHE A 265 22.94 -3.58 -16.08
CA PHE A 265 23.01 -2.89 -14.78
C PHE A 265 24.03 -3.48 -13.81
N GLY A 266 24.76 -4.53 -14.20
CA GLY A 266 25.76 -5.19 -13.35
C GLY A 266 25.18 -5.68 -12.02
N SER A 267 23.88 -5.98 -11.98
CA SER A 267 23.13 -6.38 -10.79
C SER A 267 22.40 -7.70 -11.01
N SER A 268 21.96 -8.34 -9.93
CA SER A 268 21.10 -9.54 -10.05
C SER A 268 19.64 -9.17 -10.25
N TYR A 269 18.85 -10.10 -10.79
CA TYR A 269 17.38 -10.01 -10.84
C TYR A 269 16.78 -9.55 -9.50
N LYS A 270 17.31 -10.02 -8.37
CA LYS A 270 16.81 -9.66 -7.03
C LYS A 270 16.87 -8.15 -6.75
N GLU A 271 17.87 -7.44 -7.26
CA GLU A 271 17.96 -5.98 -7.11
C GLU A 271 16.93 -5.24 -7.98
N GLY A 272 16.54 -5.83 -9.12
CA GLY A 272 15.59 -5.26 -10.10
C GLY A 272 14.16 -5.79 -10.01
N GLN A 273 13.91 -6.87 -9.26
CA GLN A 273 12.64 -7.62 -9.23
C GLN A 273 11.43 -6.71 -9.05
N ARG A 274 11.52 -5.79 -8.09
CA ARG A 274 10.45 -4.87 -7.79
C ARG A 274 10.15 -3.89 -8.94
N ILE A 275 11.16 -3.51 -9.73
CA ILE A 275 10.97 -2.65 -10.90
C ILE A 275 10.15 -3.39 -11.96
N PHE A 276 10.50 -4.64 -12.26
CA PHE A 276 9.78 -5.46 -13.25
C PHE A 276 8.31 -5.67 -12.84
N GLU A 277 8.05 -6.02 -11.57
CA GLU A 277 6.69 -6.16 -11.03
C GLU A 277 5.86 -4.88 -11.20
N LEU A 278 6.45 -3.73 -10.87
CA LEU A 278 5.77 -2.43 -10.98
C LEU A 278 5.55 -2.02 -12.44
N GLN A 279 6.46 -2.35 -13.35
CA GLN A 279 6.30 -2.07 -14.78
C GLN A 279 5.19 -2.93 -15.42
N ALA A 280 5.12 -4.22 -15.06
CA ALA A 280 4.02 -5.09 -15.48
C ALA A 280 2.66 -4.55 -14.96
N GLU A 281 2.59 -4.16 -13.68
CA GLU A 281 1.38 -3.55 -13.12
C GLU A 281 1.00 -2.23 -13.82
N LEU A 282 1.99 -1.38 -14.12
CA LEU A 282 1.77 -0.14 -14.85
C LEU A 282 1.20 -0.40 -16.25
N GLY A 283 1.70 -1.40 -16.97
CA GLY A 283 1.18 -1.84 -18.27
C GLY A 283 -0.32 -2.15 -18.23
N GLU A 284 -0.72 -3.02 -17.30
CA GLU A 284 -2.12 -3.41 -17.08
C GLU A 284 -3.03 -2.22 -16.74
N LEU A 285 -2.62 -1.40 -15.77
CA LEU A 285 -3.40 -0.26 -15.33
C LEU A 285 -3.56 0.79 -16.44
N ILE A 286 -2.51 1.02 -17.23
CA ILE A 286 -2.54 2.01 -18.30
C ILE A 286 -3.48 1.58 -19.42
N ILE A 287 -3.52 0.30 -19.80
CA ILE A 287 -4.48 -0.21 -20.77
C ILE A 287 -5.92 -0.11 -20.25
N LYS A 288 -6.12 -0.46 -18.98
CA LYS A 288 -7.43 -0.32 -18.33
C LYS A 288 -7.92 1.12 -18.32
N VAL A 289 -7.03 2.09 -18.08
CA VAL A 289 -7.35 3.51 -18.19
C VAL A 289 -7.57 3.91 -19.63
N PHE A 290 -6.72 3.47 -20.56
CA PHE A 290 -6.79 3.74 -22.00
C PHE A 290 -8.18 3.43 -22.59
N ARG A 291 -8.78 2.29 -22.20
CA ARG A 291 -10.14 1.90 -22.58
C ARG A 291 -11.24 2.85 -22.08
N LYS A 292 -10.95 3.69 -21.09
CA LYS A 292 -11.88 4.65 -20.45
C LYS A 292 -11.62 6.11 -20.84
N VAL A 293 -10.55 6.43 -21.58
CA VAL A 293 -10.11 7.83 -21.85
C VAL A 293 -10.93 8.54 -22.93
N VAL A 294 -12.21 8.23 -23.03
CA VAL A 294 -13.15 8.98 -23.87
C VAL A 294 -13.39 10.40 -23.31
N ILE A 295 -13.00 10.65 -22.04
CA ILE A 295 -13.20 11.91 -21.34
C ILE A 295 -11.86 12.68 -21.22
N PRO A 296 -11.71 13.84 -21.89
CA PRO A 296 -10.57 14.73 -21.69
C PRO A 296 -10.39 15.08 -20.20
N GLY A 297 -9.17 14.95 -19.69
CA GLY A 297 -8.84 15.26 -18.29
C GLY A 297 -9.14 14.15 -17.27
N TYR A 298 -9.69 12.99 -17.68
CA TYR A 298 -9.94 11.84 -16.80
C TYR A 298 -8.72 11.41 -15.97
N MET A 299 -7.51 11.62 -16.50
CA MET A 299 -6.24 11.26 -15.86
C MET A 299 -5.87 12.16 -14.66
N TYR A 300 -6.42 13.38 -14.60
CA TYR A 300 -6.27 14.27 -13.44
C TYR A 300 -7.25 13.91 -12.32
N LEU A 301 -8.31 13.16 -12.64
CA LEU A 301 -9.24 12.67 -11.62
C LEU A 301 -8.54 11.67 -10.70
N PRO A 302 -8.73 11.77 -9.38
CA PRO A 302 -8.03 10.95 -8.40
C PRO A 302 -8.69 9.57 -8.23
N THR A 303 -8.89 8.84 -9.33
CA THR A 303 -9.43 7.46 -9.35
C THR A 303 -8.44 6.45 -8.75
N LYS A 304 -8.92 5.26 -8.36
CA LYS A 304 -8.06 4.18 -7.83
C LYS A 304 -6.94 3.83 -8.80
N ASP A 305 -7.29 3.59 -10.06
CA ASP A 305 -6.35 3.21 -11.12
C ASP A 305 -5.33 4.35 -11.34
N ASN A 306 -5.76 5.61 -11.46
CA ASN A 306 -4.84 6.75 -11.65
C ASN A 306 -3.91 6.99 -10.45
N ARG A 307 -4.40 6.80 -9.21
CA ARG A 307 -3.58 6.92 -8.00
C ARG A 307 -2.53 5.81 -7.92
N ARG A 308 -2.90 4.56 -8.26
CA ARG A 308 -1.93 3.45 -8.26
C ARG A 308 -0.90 3.63 -9.36
N ILE A 309 -1.29 4.06 -10.57
CA ILE A 309 -0.34 4.42 -11.64
C ILE A 309 0.68 5.46 -11.15
N LYS A 310 0.22 6.55 -10.52
CA LYS A 310 1.13 7.59 -9.97
C LYS A 310 2.00 7.08 -8.82
N ALA A 311 1.49 6.16 -8.00
CA ALA A 311 2.26 5.56 -6.92
C ALA A 311 3.34 4.61 -7.45
N ALA A 312 2.98 3.66 -8.31
CA ALA A 312 3.90 2.71 -8.91
C ALA A 312 5.00 3.41 -9.73
N ALA A 313 4.65 4.44 -10.52
CA ALA A 313 5.63 5.22 -11.27
C ALA A 313 6.63 5.96 -10.37
N ARG A 314 6.17 6.46 -9.20
CA ARG A 314 7.07 7.06 -8.19
C ARG A 314 7.96 6.04 -7.51
N GLU A 315 7.41 4.87 -7.20
CA GLU A 315 8.15 3.76 -6.59
C GLU A 315 9.29 3.28 -7.52
N VAL A 316 9.01 3.06 -8.81
CA VAL A 316 10.05 2.78 -9.83
C VAL A 316 11.12 3.86 -9.86
N GLN A 317 10.72 5.14 -9.82
CA GLN A 317 11.67 6.25 -9.84
C GLN A 317 12.57 6.28 -8.60
N VAL A 318 12.05 5.95 -7.42
CA VAL A 318 12.83 5.88 -6.18
C VAL A 318 13.84 4.74 -6.23
N ILE A 319 13.42 3.55 -6.66
CA ILE A 319 14.31 2.38 -6.74
C ILE A 319 15.44 2.63 -7.75
N LEU A 320 15.11 3.12 -8.95
CA LEU A 320 16.12 3.45 -9.97
C LEU A 320 17.10 4.52 -9.52
N ARG A 321 16.62 5.53 -8.78
CA ARG A 321 17.51 6.53 -8.18
C ARG A 321 18.48 5.88 -7.19
N GLY A 322 18.01 4.96 -6.35
CA GLY A 322 18.87 4.19 -5.45
C GLY A 322 19.97 3.41 -6.17
N ILE A 323 19.63 2.74 -7.29
CA ILE A 323 20.60 2.00 -8.13
C ILE A 323 21.64 2.95 -8.72
N VAL A 324 21.19 4.07 -9.29
CA VAL A 324 22.05 5.10 -9.88
C VAL A 324 22.98 5.73 -8.83
N ASP A 325 22.46 6.12 -7.67
CA ASP A 325 23.22 6.74 -6.60
C ASP A 325 24.21 5.77 -5.94
N LYS A 326 23.87 4.48 -5.85
CA LYS A 326 24.80 3.42 -5.44
C LYS A 326 25.97 3.34 -6.41
N ARG A 327 25.71 3.38 -7.72
CA ARG A 327 26.76 3.30 -8.75
C ARG A 327 27.63 4.56 -8.83
N LEU A 328 27.06 5.74 -8.62
CA LEU A 328 27.81 6.99 -8.53
C LEU A 328 28.79 6.96 -7.34
N ARG A 329 28.34 6.53 -6.15
CA ARG A 329 29.19 6.43 -4.95
C ARG A 329 30.32 5.40 -5.08
N ALA A 330 30.02 4.20 -5.58
CA ALA A 330 31.02 3.17 -5.87
C ALA A 330 32.15 3.71 -6.74
N ARG A 331 31.78 4.50 -7.75
CA ARG A 331 32.72 5.14 -8.66
C ARG A 331 33.53 6.27 -8.01
N GLU A 332 32.92 7.09 -7.17
CA GLU A 332 33.62 8.13 -6.39
C GLU A 332 34.65 7.51 -5.42
N ALA A 333 34.37 6.30 -4.92
CA ALA A 333 35.29 5.52 -4.10
C ALA A 333 36.46 4.88 -4.89
N GLY A 334 36.55 5.12 -6.21
CA GLY A 334 37.65 4.63 -7.04
C GLY A 334 37.48 3.20 -7.55
N GLU A 335 36.28 2.61 -7.46
CA GLU A 335 36.01 1.31 -8.07
C GLU A 335 36.13 1.37 -9.61
N ALA A 336 36.58 0.28 -10.22
CA ALA A 336 36.77 0.21 -11.66
C ALA A 336 35.46 0.49 -12.41
N PRO A 337 35.49 1.22 -13.54
CA PRO A 337 34.31 1.44 -14.36
C PRO A 337 33.73 0.09 -14.81
N CYS A 338 32.45 -0.14 -14.54
CA CYS A 338 31.76 -1.27 -15.13
C CYS A 338 31.38 -0.91 -16.57
N ASP A 339 31.76 -1.75 -17.52
CA ASP A 339 31.54 -1.58 -18.96
C ASP A 339 30.09 -1.88 -19.40
N ASP A 340 29.15 -1.89 -18.44
CA ASP A 340 27.73 -2.13 -18.66
C ASP A 340 26.98 -0.88 -19.16
N LEU A 341 25.72 -1.06 -19.56
CA LEU A 341 24.90 0.01 -20.13
C LEU A 341 24.74 1.20 -19.15
N LEU A 342 24.53 0.93 -17.87
CA LEU A 342 24.46 1.97 -16.84
C LEU A 342 25.78 2.75 -16.75
N GLY A 343 26.92 2.07 -16.79
CA GLY A 343 28.25 2.69 -16.83
C GLY A 343 28.41 3.65 -18.01
N ILE A 344 28.01 3.24 -19.21
CA ILE A 344 28.04 4.07 -20.43
C ILE A 344 27.14 5.31 -20.29
N LEU A 345 25.93 5.14 -19.74
CA LEU A 345 24.99 6.23 -19.49
C LEU A 345 25.55 7.24 -18.48
N LEU A 346 26.19 6.76 -17.41
CA LEU A 346 26.83 7.60 -16.39
C LEU A 346 28.09 8.31 -16.91
N GLU A 347 28.87 7.68 -17.80
CA GLU A 347 30.00 8.34 -18.46
C GLU A 347 29.54 9.49 -19.34
N SER A 348 28.46 9.28 -20.10
CA SER A 348 27.84 10.36 -20.85
C SER A 348 27.39 11.51 -19.95
N ASN A 349 26.83 11.21 -18.76
CA ASN A 349 26.39 12.24 -17.82
C ASN A 349 27.52 13.21 -17.41
N ARG A 350 28.76 12.75 -17.29
CA ARG A 350 29.92 13.63 -16.98
C ARG A 350 30.18 14.68 -18.05
N MET A 351 29.87 14.36 -19.30
CA MET A 351 30.02 15.27 -20.43
C MET A 351 28.87 16.29 -20.51
N GLN A 352 27.90 16.26 -19.58
CA GLN A 352 26.77 17.19 -19.56
C GLN A 352 27.23 18.64 -19.34
N ALA A 353 28.22 18.86 -18.48
CA ALA A 353 28.82 20.19 -18.27
C ALA A 353 29.49 20.76 -19.55
N LYS A 354 29.85 19.89 -20.50
CA LYS A 354 30.40 20.24 -21.83
C LYS A 354 29.33 20.28 -22.93
N GLY A 355 28.04 20.25 -22.58
CA GLY A 355 26.90 20.29 -23.51
C GLY A 355 26.56 18.97 -24.23
N ASN A 356 27.43 17.96 -24.14
CA ASN A 356 27.34 16.73 -24.94
C ASN A 356 26.79 15.50 -24.19
N GLY A 357 26.55 15.61 -22.89
CA GLY A 357 26.10 14.50 -22.02
C GLY A 357 24.59 14.42 -21.75
N MET A 358 24.13 13.29 -21.18
CA MET A 358 22.76 13.12 -20.67
C MET A 358 22.61 13.65 -19.24
N SER A 359 21.44 14.16 -18.87
CA SER A 359 21.12 14.45 -17.46
C SER A 359 20.83 13.18 -16.67
N ILE A 360 20.95 13.23 -15.33
CA ILE A 360 20.61 12.07 -14.49
C ILE A 360 19.15 11.63 -14.65
N LYS A 361 18.25 12.60 -14.90
CA LYS A 361 16.86 12.31 -15.23
C LYS A 361 16.75 11.52 -16.52
N GLU A 362 17.49 11.91 -17.54
CA GLU A 362 17.54 11.19 -18.82
C GLU A 362 18.12 9.80 -18.66
N VAL A 363 19.20 9.63 -17.88
CA VAL A 363 19.75 8.31 -17.53
C VAL A 363 18.67 7.42 -16.90
N MET A 364 17.94 7.92 -15.89
CA MET A 364 16.86 7.15 -15.27
C MET A 364 15.74 6.77 -16.25
N GLU A 365 15.38 7.65 -17.18
CA GLU A 365 14.36 7.33 -18.20
C GLU A 365 14.83 6.27 -19.19
N GLU A 366 16.13 6.27 -19.56
CA GLU A 366 16.72 5.17 -20.34
C GLU A 366 16.75 3.87 -19.53
N CYS A 367 17.09 3.91 -18.24
CA CYS A 367 17.04 2.71 -17.38
C CYS A 367 15.64 2.07 -17.36
N LYS A 368 14.58 2.87 -17.16
CA LYS A 368 13.18 2.36 -17.22
C LYS A 368 12.89 1.66 -18.55
N LEU A 369 13.35 2.23 -19.66
CA LEU A 369 13.18 1.64 -20.97
C LEU A 369 13.84 0.27 -21.05
N PHE A 370 15.10 0.13 -20.62
CA PHE A 370 15.82 -1.15 -20.74
C PHE A 370 15.28 -2.23 -19.81
N TYR A 371 14.86 -1.87 -18.59
CA TYR A 371 14.14 -2.79 -17.70
C TYR A 371 12.87 -3.35 -18.36
N PHE A 372 12.08 -2.50 -19.03
CA PHE A 372 10.85 -2.96 -19.69
C PHE A 372 11.13 -3.72 -21.00
N ALA A 373 11.90 -3.11 -21.90
CA ALA A 373 12.08 -3.59 -23.27
C ALA A 373 12.93 -4.87 -23.34
N GLY A 374 13.94 -5.00 -22.47
CA GLY A 374 14.85 -6.16 -22.46
C GLY A 374 14.21 -7.45 -21.94
N GLN A 375 13.24 -7.35 -21.03
CA GLN A 375 12.62 -8.52 -20.38
C GLN A 375 11.35 -8.97 -21.11
N GLU A 376 10.39 -8.05 -21.29
CA GLU A 376 9.04 -8.41 -21.74
C GLU A 376 9.02 -8.95 -23.18
N THR A 377 9.81 -8.35 -24.07
CA THR A 377 9.77 -8.70 -25.50
C THR A 377 10.45 -10.04 -25.80
N THR A 378 11.58 -10.33 -25.15
CA THR A 378 12.28 -11.62 -25.31
C THR A 378 11.51 -12.75 -24.64
N THR A 379 10.87 -12.53 -23.48
CA THR A 379 10.01 -13.52 -22.82
C THR A 379 8.93 -14.02 -23.78
N VAL A 380 8.22 -13.08 -24.42
CA VAL A 380 7.14 -13.38 -25.37
C VAL A 380 7.67 -14.18 -26.57
N LEU A 381 8.83 -13.82 -27.11
CA LEU A 381 9.48 -14.59 -28.20
C LEU A 381 9.78 -16.04 -27.77
N LEU A 382 10.38 -16.23 -26.60
CA LEU A 382 10.72 -17.58 -26.09
C LEU A 382 9.49 -18.44 -25.87
N VAL A 383 8.45 -17.88 -25.24
CA VAL A 383 7.19 -18.61 -24.98
C VAL A 383 6.53 -19.04 -26.28
N TRP A 384 6.38 -18.14 -27.27
CA TRP A 384 5.80 -18.52 -28.56
C TRP A 384 6.66 -19.49 -29.35
N THR A 385 7.99 -19.41 -29.19
CA THR A 385 8.92 -20.40 -29.76
C THR A 385 8.66 -21.79 -29.18
N MET A 386 8.55 -21.91 -27.86
CA MET A 386 8.23 -23.19 -27.21
C MET A 386 6.84 -23.70 -27.60
N VAL A 387 5.82 -22.84 -27.66
CA VAL A 387 4.45 -23.23 -28.07
C VAL A 387 4.42 -23.77 -29.51
N LEU A 388 5.16 -23.15 -30.43
CA LEU A 388 5.23 -23.61 -31.82
C LEU A 388 6.08 -24.88 -31.96
N LEU A 389 7.24 -24.98 -31.31
CA LEU A 389 8.05 -26.19 -31.33
C LEU A 389 7.39 -27.38 -30.63
N SER A 390 6.45 -27.14 -29.72
CA SER A 390 5.64 -28.20 -29.12
C SER A 390 4.64 -28.82 -30.12
N GLN A 391 4.19 -28.05 -31.12
CA GLN A 391 3.34 -28.54 -32.21
C GLN A 391 4.13 -29.17 -33.35
N HIS A 392 5.34 -28.64 -33.57
CA HIS A 392 6.22 -29.00 -34.67
C HIS A 392 7.45 -29.75 -34.10
N GLN A 393 7.21 -30.97 -33.62
CA GLN A 393 8.23 -31.81 -32.99
C GLN A 393 9.39 -32.15 -33.95
N ASP A 394 9.11 -32.20 -35.25
CA ASP A 394 10.12 -32.33 -36.31
C ASP A 394 11.13 -31.17 -36.28
N TRP A 395 10.64 -29.94 -36.10
CA TRP A 395 11.47 -28.75 -35.95
C TRP A 395 12.18 -28.68 -34.62
N GLN A 396 11.54 -29.15 -33.54
CA GLN A 396 12.20 -29.28 -32.25
C GLN A 396 13.40 -30.25 -32.33
N ALA A 397 13.23 -31.38 -33.02
CA ALA A 397 14.27 -32.37 -33.24
C ALA A 397 15.42 -31.81 -34.11
N ARG A 398 15.10 -31.11 -35.22
CA ARG A 398 16.11 -30.44 -36.06
C ARG A 398 16.90 -29.39 -35.29
N ALA A 399 16.23 -28.58 -34.46
CA ALA A 399 16.89 -27.58 -33.64
C ALA A 399 17.78 -28.23 -32.57
N ARG A 400 17.32 -29.31 -31.92
CA ARG A 400 18.15 -30.07 -30.96
C ARG A 400 19.37 -30.68 -31.63
N GLU A 401 19.22 -31.26 -32.82
CA GLU A 401 20.33 -31.84 -33.57
C GLU A 401 21.34 -30.77 -33.98
N GLU A 402 20.89 -29.61 -34.46
CA GLU A 402 21.78 -28.47 -34.75
C GLU A 402 22.58 -28.04 -33.49
N VAL A 403 21.89 -27.88 -32.35
CA VAL A 403 22.52 -27.53 -31.08
C VAL A 403 23.56 -28.57 -30.68
N LYS A 404 23.25 -29.87 -30.82
CA LYS A 404 24.17 -30.97 -30.51
C LYS A 404 25.37 -31.02 -31.47
N GLN A 405 25.18 -30.73 -32.75
CA GLN A 405 26.27 -30.69 -33.73
C GLN A 405 27.23 -29.53 -33.49
N VAL A 406 26.71 -28.36 -33.11
CA VAL A 406 27.53 -27.16 -32.89
C VAL A 406 28.25 -27.21 -31.54
N PHE A 407 27.57 -27.62 -30.47
CA PHE A 407 28.12 -27.54 -29.10
C PHE A 407 28.48 -28.89 -28.48
N GLY A 408 27.82 -29.99 -28.89
CA GLY A 408 27.90 -31.26 -28.19
C GLY A 408 27.49 -31.11 -26.72
N ASP A 409 28.36 -31.58 -25.82
CA ASP A 409 28.21 -31.43 -24.36
C ASP A 409 28.86 -30.15 -23.81
N LYS A 410 29.43 -29.29 -24.68
CA LYS A 410 30.07 -28.03 -24.25
C LYS A 410 29.03 -26.93 -24.02
N GLU A 411 29.41 -25.97 -23.19
CA GLU A 411 28.61 -24.76 -22.97
C GLU A 411 28.51 -23.92 -24.25
N PRO A 412 27.33 -23.37 -24.60
CA PRO A 412 27.18 -22.50 -25.76
C PRO A 412 28.02 -21.22 -25.66
N ASP A 413 28.84 -20.95 -26.67
CA ASP A 413 29.63 -19.73 -26.81
C ASP A 413 29.08 -18.79 -27.88
N ALA A 414 29.63 -17.57 -27.94
CA ALA A 414 29.11 -16.53 -28.82
C ALA A 414 29.23 -16.89 -30.31
N ASP A 415 30.32 -17.55 -30.71
CA ASP A 415 30.57 -17.90 -32.10
C ASP A 415 29.71 -19.09 -32.54
N GLY A 416 29.53 -20.11 -31.71
CA GLY A 416 28.61 -21.21 -31.97
C GLY A 416 27.15 -20.76 -32.04
N LEU A 417 26.71 -19.83 -31.19
CA LEU A 417 25.34 -19.27 -31.27
C LEU A 417 25.07 -18.56 -32.61
N ASN A 418 26.10 -17.96 -33.23
CA ASN A 418 25.98 -17.36 -34.55
C ASN A 418 25.80 -18.41 -35.66
N HIS A 419 26.31 -19.64 -35.47
CA HIS A 419 26.19 -20.74 -36.43
C HIS A 419 24.85 -21.49 -36.39
N LEU A 420 24.01 -21.26 -35.37
CA LEU A 420 22.68 -21.89 -35.29
C LEU A 420 21.71 -21.31 -36.33
N LYS A 421 21.73 -21.87 -37.55
CA LYS A 421 20.93 -21.44 -38.70
C LYS A 421 19.48 -21.90 -38.61
N VAL A 422 19.24 -23.15 -38.21
CA VAL A 422 17.90 -23.71 -37.95
C VAL A 422 17.20 -22.94 -36.84
N MET A 423 17.89 -22.67 -35.73
CA MET A 423 17.34 -21.83 -34.67
C MET A 423 16.96 -20.43 -35.16
N THR A 424 17.82 -19.78 -35.98
CA THR A 424 17.49 -18.47 -36.58
C THR A 424 16.23 -18.55 -37.44
N MET A 425 16.09 -19.57 -38.29
CA MET A 425 14.91 -19.76 -39.13
C MET A 425 13.64 -19.89 -38.27
N ILE A 426 13.70 -20.69 -37.20
CA ILE A 426 12.60 -20.87 -36.25
C ILE A 426 12.23 -19.53 -35.61
N LEU A 427 13.19 -18.81 -35.02
CA LEU A 427 12.92 -17.55 -34.33
C LEU A 427 12.32 -16.49 -35.28
N TYR A 428 12.77 -16.43 -36.54
CA TYR A 428 12.21 -15.49 -37.52
C TYR A 428 10.78 -15.85 -37.91
N GLU A 429 10.48 -17.13 -38.08
CA GLU A 429 9.12 -17.58 -38.36
C GLU A 429 8.18 -17.38 -37.16
N VAL A 430 8.67 -17.58 -35.94
CA VAL A 430 7.95 -17.23 -34.71
C VAL A 430 7.66 -15.72 -34.67
N LEU A 431 8.65 -14.87 -34.92
CA LEU A 431 8.46 -13.40 -34.96
C LEU A 431 7.51 -12.96 -36.08
N ARG A 432 7.42 -13.73 -37.18
CA ARG A 432 6.48 -13.49 -38.27
C ARG A 432 5.05 -13.75 -37.83
N LEU A 433 4.83 -14.92 -37.21
CA LEU A 433 3.51 -15.41 -36.81
C LEU A 433 3.00 -14.79 -35.50
N TYR A 434 3.87 -14.61 -34.51
CA TYR A 434 3.61 -14.11 -33.16
C TYR A 434 4.58 -12.97 -32.81
N PRO A 435 4.56 -11.84 -33.55
CA PRO A 435 5.41 -10.70 -33.23
C PRO A 435 5.03 -10.15 -31.84
N PRO A 436 5.99 -9.86 -30.95
CA PRO A 436 5.68 -9.23 -29.66
C PRO A 436 4.86 -7.97 -29.85
N VAL A 437 5.25 -7.06 -30.76
CA VAL A 437 4.48 -5.83 -31.07
C VAL A 437 3.62 -6.04 -32.31
N THR A 438 2.31 -5.78 -32.20
CA THR A 438 1.33 -6.02 -33.29
C THR A 438 1.27 -4.91 -34.34
N GLN A 439 1.59 -3.67 -33.96
CA GLN A 439 1.56 -2.50 -34.82
C GLN A 439 2.43 -1.37 -34.26
N VAL A 440 2.87 -0.47 -35.13
CA VAL A 440 3.55 0.79 -34.74
C VAL A 440 2.85 1.99 -35.35
N THR A 441 2.94 3.15 -34.69
CA THR A 441 2.24 4.38 -35.13
C THR A 441 3.21 5.56 -35.26
N ARG A 442 2.92 6.47 -36.18
CA ARG A 442 3.60 7.76 -36.42
C ARG A 442 2.60 8.92 -36.46
N THR A 443 3.05 10.13 -36.19
CA THR A 443 2.22 11.35 -36.27
C THR A 443 2.72 12.25 -37.38
N ILE A 444 1.79 12.93 -38.05
CA ILE A 444 2.08 13.94 -39.07
C ILE A 444 1.88 15.33 -38.46
N HIS A 445 2.92 16.16 -38.43
CA HIS A 445 2.86 17.51 -37.84
C HIS A 445 2.67 18.63 -38.86
N LYS A 446 3.03 18.39 -40.11
CA LYS A 446 2.88 19.29 -41.27
C LYS A 446 2.34 18.48 -42.43
N GLU A 447 1.72 19.13 -43.41
CA GLU A 447 1.31 18.42 -44.63
C GLU A 447 2.50 17.68 -45.23
N THR A 448 2.34 16.38 -45.48
CA THR A 448 3.44 15.47 -45.85
C THR A 448 2.98 14.53 -46.95
N LYS A 449 3.79 14.42 -48.01
CA LYS A 449 3.56 13.46 -49.10
C LYS A 449 4.08 12.06 -48.73
N LEU A 450 3.30 11.03 -49.04
CA LEU A 450 3.62 9.62 -48.84
C LEU A 450 3.09 8.80 -50.02
N GLY A 451 3.97 8.34 -50.90
CA GLY A 451 3.55 7.85 -52.23
C GLY A 451 2.69 8.91 -52.96
N ASP A 452 1.49 8.51 -53.40
CA ASP A 452 0.53 9.39 -54.07
C ASP A 452 -0.39 10.15 -53.09
N LEU A 453 -0.28 9.89 -51.79
CA LEU A 453 -1.09 10.54 -50.76
C LEU A 453 -0.41 11.82 -50.26
N THR A 454 -1.19 12.87 -50.05
CA THR A 454 -0.80 14.10 -49.35
C THR A 454 -1.55 14.13 -48.02
N LEU A 455 -0.88 13.89 -46.91
CA LEU A 455 -1.55 13.75 -45.61
C LEU A 455 -1.45 15.05 -44.78
N PRO A 456 -2.56 15.57 -44.23
CA PRO A 456 -2.57 16.83 -43.50
C PRO A 456 -2.04 16.67 -42.07
N ALA A 457 -1.64 17.79 -41.47
CA ALA A 457 -1.22 17.84 -40.07
C ALA A 457 -2.32 17.34 -39.10
N GLY A 458 -1.92 16.48 -38.16
CA GLY A 458 -2.81 15.88 -37.16
C GLY A 458 -3.35 14.49 -37.52
N VAL A 459 -2.96 13.94 -38.68
CA VAL A 459 -3.21 12.53 -39.02
C VAL A 459 -2.15 11.63 -38.39
N HIS A 460 -2.56 10.44 -37.95
CA HIS A 460 -1.66 9.36 -37.54
C HIS A 460 -1.49 8.35 -38.67
N ILE A 461 -0.32 7.73 -38.77
CA ILE A 461 -0.06 6.59 -39.64
C ILE A 461 0.13 5.34 -38.78
N SER A 462 -0.60 4.26 -39.06
CA SER A 462 -0.43 2.96 -38.43
C SER A 462 0.17 1.96 -39.42
N LEU A 463 1.23 1.27 -38.98
CA LEU A 463 1.90 0.20 -39.73
C LEU A 463 1.62 -1.13 -38.99
N PRO A 464 0.69 -1.98 -39.47
CA PRO A 464 0.22 -3.15 -38.75
C PRO A 464 1.14 -4.36 -38.99
N ILE A 465 2.15 -4.54 -38.12
CA ILE A 465 3.14 -5.63 -38.19
C ILE A 465 2.47 -7.00 -38.40
N LEU A 466 1.49 -7.34 -37.55
CA LEU A 466 0.83 -8.66 -37.60
C LEU A 466 0.03 -8.89 -38.90
N LEU A 467 -0.55 -7.85 -39.49
CA LEU A 467 -1.30 -7.98 -40.74
C LEU A 467 -0.36 -8.10 -41.94
N VAL A 468 0.70 -7.29 -42.00
CA VAL A 468 1.67 -7.30 -43.12
C VAL A 468 2.49 -8.59 -43.13
N GLN A 469 2.90 -9.10 -41.96
CA GLN A 469 3.69 -10.33 -41.85
C GLN A 469 2.90 -11.62 -42.12
N ARG A 470 1.58 -11.53 -42.25
CA ARG A 470 0.67 -12.64 -42.59
C ARG A 470 -0.12 -12.38 -43.88
N ASP A 471 0.30 -11.40 -44.66
CA ASP A 471 -0.33 -11.03 -45.92
C ASP A 471 0.06 -12.03 -47.02
N THR A 472 -0.94 -12.70 -47.61
CA THR A 472 -0.72 -13.74 -48.62
C THR A 472 -0.13 -13.19 -49.92
N GLU A 473 -0.37 -11.91 -50.24
CA GLU A 473 0.24 -11.30 -51.42
C GLU A 473 1.75 -11.09 -51.24
N LEU A 474 2.23 -10.90 -50.00
CA LEU A 474 3.63 -10.66 -49.69
C LEU A 474 4.40 -11.95 -49.32
N TRP A 475 3.71 -12.92 -48.73
CA TRP A 475 4.31 -14.13 -48.16
C TRP A 475 3.90 -15.43 -48.86
N GLY A 476 2.93 -15.41 -49.77
CA GLY A 476 2.39 -16.60 -50.45
C GLY A 476 1.14 -17.18 -49.77
N ASP A 477 0.53 -18.17 -50.39
CA ASP A 477 -0.70 -18.80 -49.88
C ASP A 477 -0.49 -19.55 -48.56
N ASP A 478 0.74 -20.01 -48.31
CA ASP A 478 1.18 -20.67 -47.08
C ASP A 478 1.54 -19.67 -45.95
N ALA A 479 1.16 -18.38 -46.07
CA ALA A 479 1.47 -17.35 -45.08
C ALA A 479 0.90 -17.62 -43.67
N ALA A 480 -0.11 -18.48 -43.54
CA ALA A 480 -0.65 -18.87 -42.23
C ALA A 480 0.12 -20.01 -41.57
N GLU A 481 0.92 -20.76 -42.33
CA GLU A 481 1.62 -21.96 -41.86
C GLU A 481 2.93 -21.60 -41.14
N PHE A 482 3.36 -22.45 -40.20
CA PHE A 482 4.68 -22.36 -39.60
C PHE A 482 5.70 -23.08 -40.51
N LYS A 483 6.45 -22.29 -41.27
CA LYS A 483 7.41 -22.80 -42.27
C LYS A 483 8.77 -22.12 -42.16
N PRO A 484 9.61 -22.53 -41.19
CA PRO A 484 10.93 -21.95 -41.00
C PRO A 484 11.85 -22.04 -42.23
N GLU A 485 11.73 -23.04 -43.12
CA GLU A 485 12.59 -23.13 -44.32
C GLU A 485 12.48 -21.90 -45.24
N ARG A 486 11.43 -21.09 -45.11
CA ARG A 486 11.28 -19.84 -45.87
C ARG A 486 12.47 -18.89 -45.68
N PHE A 487 13.14 -18.97 -44.54
CA PHE A 487 14.32 -18.15 -44.22
C PHE A 487 15.66 -18.83 -44.54
N SER A 488 15.66 -20.01 -45.18
CA SER A 488 16.88 -20.81 -45.46
C SER A 488 17.91 -20.11 -46.35
N GLU A 489 17.43 -19.26 -47.27
CA GLU A 489 18.26 -18.42 -48.15
C GLU A 489 18.32 -16.95 -47.69
N GLY A 490 17.94 -16.70 -46.43
CA GLY A 490 17.91 -15.38 -45.82
C GLY A 490 16.63 -14.58 -46.09
N LEU A 491 16.54 -13.41 -45.46
CA LEU A 491 15.32 -12.60 -45.46
C LEU A 491 14.95 -12.05 -46.86
N SER A 492 15.93 -11.78 -47.71
CA SER A 492 15.73 -11.19 -49.04
C SER A 492 14.92 -12.06 -49.98
N LYS A 493 14.96 -13.39 -49.79
CA LYS A 493 14.21 -14.36 -50.59
C LYS A 493 12.96 -14.90 -49.89
N ALA A 494 12.79 -14.60 -48.60
CA ALA A 494 11.66 -15.11 -47.80
C ALA A 494 10.32 -14.42 -48.13
N THR A 495 10.35 -13.21 -48.70
CA THR A 495 9.17 -12.40 -49.02
C THR A 495 9.44 -11.53 -50.26
N LYS A 496 8.38 -11.09 -50.95
CA LYS A 496 8.48 -10.22 -52.13
C LYS A 496 9.15 -8.87 -51.86
N SER A 497 9.11 -8.37 -50.62
CA SER A 497 9.80 -7.16 -50.21
C SER A 497 10.35 -7.30 -48.80
N GLN A 498 11.64 -7.01 -48.61
CA GLN A 498 12.33 -7.12 -47.31
C GLN A 498 11.65 -6.33 -46.18
N VAL A 499 11.03 -5.19 -46.53
CA VAL A 499 10.35 -4.32 -45.56
C VAL A 499 9.00 -4.88 -45.12
N SER A 500 8.58 -6.04 -45.64
CA SER A 500 7.41 -6.79 -45.17
C SER A 500 7.66 -7.58 -43.89
N PHE A 501 8.92 -7.73 -43.47
CA PHE A 501 9.32 -8.33 -42.20
C PHE A 501 10.02 -7.28 -41.32
N PHE A 502 9.30 -6.76 -40.33
CA PHE A 502 9.80 -5.68 -39.48
C PHE A 502 9.37 -5.82 -38.01
N PRO A 503 9.55 -7.01 -37.39
CA PRO A 503 9.19 -7.21 -35.99
C PRO A 503 10.05 -6.34 -35.04
N PHE A 504 11.25 -5.97 -35.48
CA PHE A 504 12.16 -5.04 -34.80
C PHE A 504 12.08 -3.60 -35.36
N THR A 505 11.05 -3.28 -36.15
CA THR A 505 10.97 -2.11 -37.05
C THR A 505 12.09 -2.09 -38.10
N TRP A 506 12.18 -1.04 -38.91
CA TRP A 506 13.14 -0.94 -40.02
C TRP A 506 13.79 0.46 -40.09
N GLY A 507 14.89 0.58 -40.84
CA GLY A 507 15.57 1.85 -41.11
C GLY A 507 16.38 2.39 -39.92
N PRO A 508 16.65 3.72 -39.86
CA PRO A 508 17.47 4.33 -38.81
C PRO A 508 16.96 4.12 -37.39
N ARG A 509 15.68 3.75 -37.24
CA ARG A 509 14.99 3.53 -35.97
C ARG A 509 14.86 2.04 -35.59
N VAL A 510 15.51 1.13 -36.32
CA VAL A 510 15.54 -0.31 -35.99
C VAL A 510 15.92 -0.54 -34.53
N CYS A 511 15.29 -1.54 -33.90
CA CYS A 511 15.52 -1.89 -32.49
C CYS A 511 17.02 -1.99 -32.20
N ILE A 512 17.48 -1.25 -31.18
CA ILE A 512 18.89 -1.28 -30.78
C ILE A 512 19.29 -2.64 -30.19
N GLY A 513 18.34 -3.32 -29.54
CA GLY A 513 18.55 -4.61 -28.88
C GLY A 513 18.26 -5.82 -29.76
N GLN A 514 18.11 -5.68 -31.07
CA GLN A 514 17.75 -6.81 -31.95
C GLN A 514 18.74 -7.98 -31.81
N ASN A 515 20.05 -7.71 -31.91
CA ASN A 515 21.07 -8.76 -31.79
C ASN A 515 21.14 -9.33 -30.37
N PHE A 516 20.92 -8.50 -29.36
CA PHE A 516 20.88 -8.91 -27.96
C PHE A 516 19.75 -9.92 -27.74
N ALA A 517 18.51 -9.58 -28.14
CA ALA A 517 17.34 -10.44 -27.95
C ALA A 517 17.46 -11.76 -28.72
N LEU A 518 18.02 -11.74 -29.94
CA LEU A 518 18.22 -12.97 -30.72
C LEU A 518 19.30 -13.87 -30.12
N LEU A 519 20.42 -13.32 -29.62
CA LEU A 519 21.46 -14.12 -28.96
C LEU A 519 20.99 -14.68 -27.63
N GLU A 520 20.28 -13.88 -26.83
CA GLU A 520 19.62 -14.32 -25.60
C GLU A 520 18.64 -15.46 -25.86
N ALA A 521 17.77 -15.32 -26.87
CA ALA A 521 16.80 -16.35 -27.23
C ALA A 521 17.49 -17.65 -27.71
N LYS A 522 18.55 -17.54 -28.51
CA LYS A 522 19.34 -18.70 -28.95
C LYS A 522 20.03 -19.39 -27.78
N MET A 523 20.60 -18.64 -26.83
CA MET A 523 21.22 -19.20 -25.63
C MET A 523 20.20 -20.00 -24.82
N ALA A 524 19.06 -19.39 -24.48
CA ALA A 524 18.01 -20.03 -23.70
C ALA A 524 17.49 -21.30 -24.40
N MET A 525 17.16 -21.23 -25.69
CA MET A 525 16.67 -22.39 -26.43
C MET A 525 17.73 -23.49 -26.59
N SER A 526 19.01 -23.15 -26.71
CA SER A 526 20.09 -24.15 -26.80
C SER A 526 20.18 -24.96 -25.50
N LEU A 527 20.21 -24.29 -24.35
CA LEU A 527 20.28 -24.95 -23.05
C LEU A 527 19.01 -25.75 -22.73
N ILE A 528 17.83 -25.23 -23.09
CA ILE A 528 16.57 -25.95 -22.94
C ILE A 528 16.57 -27.21 -23.81
N LEU A 529 16.96 -27.12 -25.09
CA LEU A 529 16.93 -28.25 -26.02
C LEU A 529 18.01 -29.30 -25.75
N GLN A 530 19.14 -28.92 -25.13
CA GLN A 530 20.16 -29.88 -24.67
C GLN A 530 19.62 -30.80 -23.56
N ARG A 531 18.74 -30.30 -22.68
CA ARG A 531 18.27 -31.05 -21.51
C ARG A 531 16.87 -31.61 -21.62
N PHE A 532 15.99 -30.93 -22.34
CA PHE A 532 14.57 -31.23 -22.34
C PHE A 532 14.02 -31.42 -23.75
N SER A 533 13.12 -32.40 -23.87
CA SER A 533 12.05 -32.40 -24.87
C SER A 533 10.75 -31.97 -24.24
N PHE A 534 9.97 -31.18 -24.98
CA PHE A 534 8.73 -30.62 -24.46
C PHE A 534 7.58 -30.74 -25.47
N GLU A 535 6.37 -30.85 -24.93
CA GLU A 535 5.10 -30.90 -25.65
C GLU A 535 4.07 -30.04 -24.91
N LEU A 536 2.94 -29.73 -25.57
CA LEU A 536 1.88 -28.99 -24.91
C LEU A 536 1.13 -29.88 -23.93
N SER A 537 0.96 -29.41 -22.71
CA SER A 537 0.11 -30.08 -21.73
C SER A 537 -1.32 -30.22 -22.26
N PRO A 538 -2.02 -31.34 -21.97
CA PRO A 538 -3.46 -31.47 -22.21
C PRO A 538 -4.31 -30.36 -21.56
N SER A 539 -3.77 -29.68 -20.54
CA SER A 539 -4.43 -28.56 -19.85
C SER A 539 -4.30 -27.22 -20.58
N TYR A 540 -3.45 -27.13 -21.62
CA TYR A 540 -3.15 -25.89 -22.31
C TYR A 540 -4.36 -25.38 -23.11
N VAL A 541 -4.67 -24.09 -22.93
CA VAL A 541 -5.73 -23.39 -23.66
C VAL A 541 -5.11 -22.28 -24.49
N HIS A 542 -5.24 -22.36 -25.81
CA HIS A 542 -4.67 -21.37 -26.71
C HIS A 542 -5.55 -20.10 -26.80
N ALA A 543 -5.04 -18.99 -26.26
CA ALA A 543 -5.76 -17.74 -26.22
C ALA A 543 -4.82 -16.53 -26.30
N PRO A 544 -4.18 -16.23 -27.44
CA PRO A 544 -3.30 -15.06 -27.54
C PRO A 544 -4.06 -13.75 -27.32
N TYR A 545 -3.50 -12.81 -26.54
CA TYR A 545 -4.11 -11.50 -26.31
C TYR A 545 -3.08 -10.36 -26.26
N PRO A 546 -3.39 -9.19 -26.84
CA PRO A 546 -2.50 -8.04 -26.77
C PRO A 546 -2.72 -7.22 -25.49
N ILE A 547 -1.62 -6.99 -24.75
CA ILE A 547 -1.49 -5.93 -23.74
C ILE A 547 -0.72 -4.78 -24.41
N ILE A 548 0.60 -4.78 -24.25
CA ILE A 548 1.58 -4.01 -25.03
C ILE A 548 2.23 -4.95 -26.03
N THR A 549 2.49 -6.18 -25.61
CA THR A 549 2.92 -7.31 -26.43
C THR A 549 1.81 -8.38 -26.53
N ILE A 550 1.99 -9.40 -27.38
CA ILE A 550 1.06 -10.56 -27.48
C ILE A 550 1.42 -11.62 -26.44
N HIS A 551 0.60 -11.78 -25.40
CA HIS A 551 0.77 -12.81 -24.38
C HIS A 551 -0.11 -14.03 -24.66
N PRO A 552 0.26 -15.23 -24.20
CA PRO A 552 -0.71 -16.31 -24.02
C PRO A 552 -1.65 -15.94 -22.86
N GLU A 553 -2.96 -15.85 -23.12
CA GLU A 553 -3.95 -15.70 -22.05
C GLU A 553 -4.07 -17.05 -21.38
N PHE A 554 -3.65 -17.13 -20.14
CA PHE A 554 -4.24 -18.08 -19.23
C PHE A 554 -5.68 -17.62 -19.01
N VAL A 555 -6.59 -18.00 -19.92
CA VAL A 555 -8.02 -18.03 -19.61
C VAL A 555 -8.17 -19.12 -18.58
N THR A 556 -7.91 -18.71 -17.36
CA THR A 556 -8.36 -19.38 -16.19
C THR A 556 -9.89 -19.21 -16.23
N ILE A 557 -10.56 -20.10 -16.96
CA ILE A 557 -11.88 -20.57 -16.55
C ILE A 557 -11.75 -21.04 -15.09
N SER A 558 -10.57 -21.53 -14.74
CA SER A 558 -10.05 -21.66 -13.40
C SER A 558 -10.06 -20.37 -12.57
N LEU A 559 -10.07 -19.11 -13.01
CA LEU A 559 -10.03 -17.93 -12.12
C LEU A 559 -11.43 -17.56 -11.74
N VAL A 560 -12.38 -17.58 -12.66
CA VAL A 560 -13.79 -17.42 -12.29
C VAL A 560 -14.24 -18.63 -11.48
N MET A 561 -13.93 -19.86 -11.92
CA MET A 561 -14.18 -21.07 -11.12
C MET A 561 -13.40 -21.09 -9.81
N TRP A 562 -12.17 -20.59 -9.74
CA TRP A 562 -11.39 -20.48 -8.50
C TRP A 562 -11.88 -19.35 -7.64
N TRP A 563 -12.34 -18.22 -8.17
CA TRP A 563 -12.95 -17.15 -7.40
C TRP A 563 -14.30 -17.61 -6.86
N THR A 564 -15.15 -18.27 -7.66
CA THR A 564 -16.40 -18.87 -7.20
C THR A 564 -16.15 -20.03 -6.23
N TRP A 565 -15.19 -20.92 -6.50
CA TRP A 565 -14.80 -22.02 -5.61
C TRP A 565 -14.16 -21.52 -4.32
N LYS A 566 -13.26 -20.54 -4.37
CA LYS A 566 -12.63 -19.91 -3.21
C LYS A 566 -13.66 -19.15 -2.39
N THR A 567 -14.62 -18.50 -3.04
CA THR A 567 -15.74 -17.82 -2.37
C THR A 567 -16.68 -18.84 -1.74
N LEU A 568 -17.09 -19.90 -2.45
CA LEU A 568 -17.90 -20.99 -1.92
C LEU A 568 -17.19 -21.71 -0.76
N LYS A 569 -15.90 -21.97 -0.91
CA LYS A 569 -15.04 -22.59 0.11
C LYS A 569 -14.91 -21.70 1.34
N TRP A 570 -14.72 -20.39 1.16
CA TRP A 570 -14.57 -19.44 2.26
C TRP A 570 -15.89 -19.12 2.96
N VAL A 571 -16.98 -18.91 2.21
CA VAL A 571 -18.30 -18.52 2.73
C VAL A 571 -19.07 -19.71 3.29
N TRP A 572 -18.94 -20.92 2.73
CA TRP A 572 -19.82 -22.04 3.09
C TRP A 572 -19.07 -23.31 3.47
N LEU A 573 -18.26 -23.87 2.58
CA LEU A 573 -17.71 -25.22 2.78
C LEU A 573 -16.78 -25.29 4.00
N LYS A 574 -15.81 -24.36 4.13
CA LYS A 574 -14.87 -24.37 5.25
C LYS A 574 -15.58 -24.10 6.58
N PRO A 575 -16.44 -23.07 6.73
CA PRO A 575 -17.22 -22.89 7.96
C PRO A 575 -18.05 -24.12 8.32
N LYS A 576 -18.80 -24.71 7.36
CA LYS A 576 -19.61 -25.90 7.67
C LYS A 576 -18.79 -27.14 8.02
N MET A 577 -17.65 -27.35 7.36
CA MET A 577 -16.72 -28.41 7.73
C MET A 577 -16.18 -28.22 9.15
N LEU A 578 -15.78 -26.99 9.52
CA LEU A 578 -15.32 -26.69 10.88
C LEU A 578 -16.46 -26.85 11.90
N GLU A 579 -17.68 -26.45 11.57
CA GLU A 579 -18.85 -26.66 12.42
C GLU A 579 -19.08 -28.15 12.71
N LEU A 580 -19.10 -28.99 11.67
CA LEU A 580 -19.28 -30.44 11.80
C LEU A 580 -18.14 -31.07 12.60
N TYR A 581 -16.91 -30.63 12.37
CA TYR A 581 -15.72 -31.14 13.08
C TYR A 581 -15.77 -30.79 14.58
N LEU A 582 -16.14 -29.56 14.94
CA LEU A 582 -16.25 -29.14 16.34
C LEU A 582 -17.42 -29.87 17.02
N ARG A 583 -18.59 -29.96 16.38
CA ARG A 583 -19.75 -30.69 16.91
C ARG A 583 -19.51 -32.19 17.03
N GLY A 584 -18.74 -32.79 16.11
CA GLY A 584 -18.37 -34.20 16.15
C GLY A 584 -17.54 -34.59 17.37
N GLN A 585 -16.87 -33.62 18.00
CA GLN A 585 -16.15 -33.79 19.26
C GLN A 585 -17.03 -33.53 20.50
N GLY A 586 -18.34 -33.32 20.31
CA GLY A 586 -19.28 -32.99 21.39
C GLY A 586 -19.25 -31.53 21.83
N LEU A 587 -18.51 -30.64 21.14
CA LEU A 587 -18.45 -29.23 21.52
C LEU A 587 -19.77 -28.50 21.18
N PRO A 588 -20.45 -27.89 22.16
CA PRO A 588 -21.67 -27.14 21.91
C PRO A 588 -21.38 -25.74 21.34
N GLY A 589 -22.32 -25.19 20.58
CA GLY A 589 -22.16 -23.87 19.97
C GLY A 589 -23.27 -23.50 18.99
N THR A 590 -23.21 -22.26 18.49
CA THR A 590 -24.19 -21.71 17.53
C THR A 590 -24.02 -22.30 16.13
N PRO A 591 -25.14 -22.48 15.38
CA PRO A 591 -25.07 -22.89 13.99
C PRO A 591 -24.47 -21.78 13.12
N TYR A 592 -23.62 -22.16 12.14
CA TYR A 592 -23.03 -21.18 11.24
C TYR A 592 -24.09 -20.50 10.36
N THR A 593 -24.12 -19.16 10.37
CA THR A 593 -24.88 -18.34 9.41
C THR A 593 -23.93 -17.62 8.43
N PRO A 594 -24.17 -17.68 7.11
CA PRO A 594 -23.23 -17.16 6.11
C PRO A 594 -22.90 -15.67 6.29
N LEU A 595 -21.61 -15.33 6.16
CA LEU A 595 -21.00 -13.98 6.21
C LEU A 595 -21.17 -13.21 7.54
N VAL A 596 -22.27 -13.43 8.26
CA VAL A 596 -22.65 -12.69 9.47
C VAL A 596 -22.29 -13.47 10.74
N GLY A 597 -22.31 -14.81 10.73
CA GLY A 597 -22.07 -15.59 11.96
C GLY A 597 -22.97 -15.10 13.10
N ASP A 598 -22.39 -14.88 14.28
CA ASP A 598 -23.11 -14.37 15.45
C ASP A 598 -23.13 -12.83 15.54
N PHE A 599 -22.75 -12.11 14.47
CA PHE A 599 -22.71 -10.63 14.50
C PHE A 599 -24.08 -9.99 14.79
N ARG A 600 -25.21 -10.68 14.54
CA ARG A 600 -26.55 -10.19 14.93
C ARG A 600 -26.65 -9.91 16.44
N ASN A 601 -25.83 -10.58 17.25
CA ASN A 601 -25.80 -10.45 18.70
C ASN A 601 -25.09 -9.15 19.16
N PHE A 602 -24.36 -8.43 18.29
CA PHE A 602 -23.86 -7.09 18.63
C PHE A 602 -24.98 -6.08 18.91
N ARG A 603 -26.19 -6.28 18.34
CA ARG A 603 -27.35 -5.45 18.70
C ARG A 603 -27.73 -5.61 20.17
N VAL A 604 -27.53 -6.79 20.75
CA VAL A 604 -27.77 -7.06 22.17
C VAL A 604 -26.80 -6.28 23.03
N LEU A 605 -25.50 -6.29 22.68
CA LEU A 605 -24.50 -5.46 23.34
C LEU A 605 -24.83 -3.96 23.24
N MET A 606 -25.23 -3.48 22.06
CA MET A 606 -25.62 -2.07 21.89
C MET A 606 -26.86 -1.71 22.69
N LYS A 607 -27.86 -2.59 22.76
CA LYS A 607 -29.05 -2.41 23.59
C LYS A 607 -28.69 -2.39 25.07
N ALA A 608 -27.82 -3.28 25.53
CA ALA A 608 -27.31 -3.27 26.91
C ALA A 608 -26.68 -1.92 27.26
N ARG A 609 -25.90 -1.32 26.35
CA ARG A 609 -25.24 -0.02 26.54
C ARG A 609 -26.20 1.19 26.69
N THR A 610 -27.46 1.07 26.27
CA THR A 610 -28.40 2.21 26.30
C THR A 610 -28.95 2.58 27.68
N LYS A 611 -28.94 1.65 28.65
CA LYS A 611 -29.50 1.87 29.99
C LYS A 611 -28.40 1.68 31.03
N PRO A 612 -28.23 2.54 32.05
CA PRO A 612 -27.32 2.27 33.15
C PRO A 612 -27.78 1.07 33.99
N ILE A 613 -26.92 0.58 34.88
CA ILE A 613 -27.20 -0.49 35.84
C ILE A 613 -27.01 0.03 37.26
N ASN A 614 -27.55 -0.66 38.27
CA ASN A 614 -27.22 -0.34 39.64
C ASN A 614 -25.79 -0.78 39.94
N LEU A 615 -25.23 -0.16 40.97
CA LEU A 615 -23.84 -0.37 41.35
C LEU A 615 -23.56 -1.76 41.93
N THR A 616 -24.56 -2.34 42.59
CA THR A 616 -24.55 -3.70 43.13
C THR A 616 -24.81 -4.77 42.06
N ASP A 617 -25.23 -4.37 40.86
CA ASP A 617 -25.51 -5.30 39.78
C ASP A 617 -24.21 -5.84 39.19
N ASP A 618 -24.22 -7.10 38.75
CA ASP A 618 -23.11 -7.66 37.98
C ASP A 618 -22.94 -6.89 36.66
N ILE A 619 -21.70 -6.54 36.33
CA ILE A 619 -21.35 -5.84 35.09
C ILE A 619 -21.34 -6.78 33.88
N ILE A 620 -21.19 -8.09 34.08
CA ILE A 620 -21.06 -9.08 32.99
C ILE A 620 -22.24 -9.01 32.00
N PRO A 621 -23.53 -9.02 32.44
CA PRO A 621 -24.68 -8.86 31.55
C PRO A 621 -24.64 -7.59 30.69
N ARG A 622 -23.97 -6.52 31.17
CA ARG A 622 -23.83 -5.27 30.43
C ARG A 622 -22.68 -5.33 29.41
N VAL A 623 -21.52 -5.81 29.83
CA VAL A 623 -20.26 -5.70 29.07
C VAL A 623 -20.02 -6.90 28.15
N MET A 624 -20.49 -8.09 28.53
CA MET A 624 -20.36 -9.34 27.77
C MET A 624 -21.69 -10.13 27.67
N PRO A 625 -22.85 -9.51 27.32
CA PRO A 625 -24.16 -10.18 27.31
C PRO A 625 -24.20 -11.43 26.44
N VAL A 626 -23.55 -11.39 25.28
CA VAL A 626 -23.55 -12.49 24.31
C VAL A 626 -22.76 -13.67 24.86
N THR A 627 -21.55 -13.43 25.36
CA THR A 627 -20.69 -14.49 25.92
C THR A 627 -21.33 -15.11 27.16
N LEU A 628 -21.97 -14.30 28.02
CA LEU A 628 -22.71 -14.80 29.18
C LEU A 628 -23.89 -15.68 28.77
N HIS A 629 -24.69 -15.25 27.81
CA HIS A 629 -25.81 -16.05 27.31
C HIS A 629 -25.34 -17.40 26.74
N MET A 630 -24.23 -17.40 26.00
CA MET A 630 -23.65 -18.62 25.46
C MET A 630 -23.10 -19.54 26.57
N LEU A 631 -22.43 -18.98 27.58
CA LEU A 631 -21.97 -19.72 28.75
C LEU A 631 -23.15 -20.42 29.47
N GLN A 632 -24.25 -19.70 29.68
CA GLN A 632 -25.45 -20.23 30.33
C GLN A 632 -26.14 -21.31 29.50
N THR A 633 -26.11 -21.21 28.18
CA THR A 633 -26.82 -22.12 27.27
C THR A 633 -25.99 -23.36 26.92
N HIS A 634 -24.67 -23.23 26.83
CA HIS A 634 -23.78 -24.26 26.28
C HIS A 634 -22.70 -24.73 27.26
N GLY A 635 -22.63 -24.17 28.48
CA GLY A 635 -21.62 -24.52 29.48
C GLY A 635 -20.29 -23.80 29.27
N ARG A 636 -19.26 -24.23 30.00
CA ARG A 636 -17.97 -23.52 30.17
C ARG A 636 -17.04 -23.58 28.95
N THR A 637 -17.34 -24.41 27.97
CA THR A 637 -16.57 -24.52 26.73
C THR A 637 -17.52 -24.65 25.55
N PHE A 638 -17.56 -23.61 24.73
CA PHE A 638 -18.49 -23.49 23.62
C PHE A 638 -17.84 -22.75 22.46
N PHE A 639 -18.43 -22.83 21.26
CA PHE A 639 -18.00 -22.03 20.12
C PHE A 639 -19.08 -21.07 19.59
N THR A 640 -18.62 -19.91 19.12
CA THR A 640 -19.39 -18.88 18.40
C THR A 640 -18.73 -18.55 17.06
N TRP A 641 -19.37 -17.72 16.24
CA TRP A 641 -18.89 -17.33 14.91
C TRP A 641 -18.61 -15.84 14.79
N LEU A 642 -17.37 -15.51 14.38
CA LEU A 642 -16.99 -14.18 13.91
C LEU A 642 -16.84 -14.21 12.39
N GLY A 643 -17.90 -13.85 11.67
CA GLY A 643 -17.96 -14.06 10.22
C GLY A 643 -17.81 -15.55 9.90
N PRO A 644 -16.94 -15.96 8.97
CA PRO A 644 -16.69 -17.38 8.64
C PRO A 644 -15.72 -18.09 9.61
N THR A 645 -15.26 -17.42 10.67
CA THR A 645 -14.24 -17.97 11.59
C THR A 645 -14.90 -18.38 12.91
N PRO A 646 -14.80 -19.66 13.32
CA PRO A 646 -15.29 -20.08 14.63
C PRO A 646 -14.32 -19.64 15.74
N ILE A 647 -14.88 -19.26 16.88
CA ILE A 647 -14.18 -18.87 18.11
C ILE A 647 -14.62 -19.81 19.22
N ILE A 648 -13.70 -20.63 19.73
CA ILE A 648 -13.91 -21.47 20.92
C ILE A 648 -13.59 -20.63 22.15
N SER A 649 -14.54 -20.47 23.06
CA SER A 649 -14.28 -19.87 24.37
C SER A 649 -13.95 -20.97 25.37
N ILE A 650 -12.81 -20.84 26.06
CA ILE A 650 -12.35 -21.79 27.07
C ILE A 650 -12.22 -21.10 28.43
N MET A 651 -12.64 -21.79 29.49
CA MET A 651 -12.53 -21.32 30.88
C MET A 651 -11.75 -22.29 31.78
N ASP A 652 -11.36 -23.46 31.27
CA ASP A 652 -10.56 -24.44 32.02
C ASP A 652 -9.13 -23.92 32.28
N PRO A 653 -8.67 -23.84 33.54
CA PRO A 653 -7.36 -23.27 33.86
C PRO A 653 -6.17 -24.02 33.22
N GLU A 654 -6.23 -25.33 33.05
CA GLU A 654 -5.13 -26.10 32.45
C GLU A 654 -5.06 -25.89 30.93
N GLN A 655 -6.20 -25.80 30.25
CA GLN A 655 -6.23 -25.40 28.84
C GLN A 655 -5.74 -23.95 28.66
N ILE A 656 -6.16 -23.01 29.52
CA ILE A 656 -5.67 -21.63 29.50
C ILE A 656 -4.15 -21.59 29.67
N LYS A 657 -3.61 -22.36 30.60
CA LYS A 657 -2.16 -22.50 30.83
C LYS A 657 -1.42 -23.04 29.61
N GLN A 658 -1.97 -24.06 28.95
CA GLN A 658 -1.42 -24.58 27.69
C GLN A 658 -1.39 -23.51 26.60
N VAL A 659 -2.45 -22.72 26.45
CA VAL A 659 -2.54 -21.62 25.48
C VAL A 659 -1.47 -20.56 25.74
N PHE A 660 -1.24 -20.18 27.00
CA PHE A 660 -0.21 -19.19 27.33
C PHE A 660 1.22 -19.69 27.17
N ASN A 661 1.48 -20.98 27.40
CA ASN A 661 2.83 -21.56 27.28
C ASN A 661 3.24 -21.86 25.83
N ARG A 662 2.30 -22.28 24.99
CA ARG A 662 2.57 -22.66 23.59
C ARG A 662 2.47 -21.46 22.64
N VAL A 663 3.28 -20.44 22.89
CA VAL A 663 3.22 -19.11 22.23
C VAL A 663 3.44 -19.10 20.73
N TYR A 664 4.09 -20.14 20.18
CA TYR A 664 4.28 -20.31 18.73
C TYR A 664 3.10 -21.01 18.04
N ASP A 665 2.35 -21.83 18.79
CA ASP A 665 1.18 -22.53 18.27
C ASP A 665 -0.08 -21.66 18.37
N PHE A 666 -0.23 -20.92 19.48
CA PHE A 666 -1.33 -19.98 19.72
C PHE A 666 -0.86 -18.55 19.51
N GLN A 667 -0.85 -18.11 18.25
CA GLN A 667 -0.49 -16.75 17.86
C GLN A 667 -1.69 -15.81 17.98
N LYS A 668 -1.51 -14.50 17.81
CA LYS A 668 -2.65 -13.58 17.79
C LYS A 668 -3.42 -13.71 16.47
N PRO A 669 -4.76 -13.58 16.50
CA PRO A 669 -5.54 -13.58 15.27
C PRO A 669 -5.10 -12.43 14.36
N HIS A 670 -5.07 -12.67 13.05
CA HIS A 670 -4.80 -11.61 12.09
C HIS A 670 -5.82 -10.49 12.26
N THR A 671 -5.35 -9.34 12.77
CA THR A 671 -6.16 -8.16 12.97
C THR A 671 -6.67 -7.62 11.63
N LEU A 672 -7.86 -7.02 11.65
CA LEU A 672 -8.36 -6.24 10.53
C LEU A 672 -7.28 -5.20 10.13
N PRO A 673 -6.94 -5.05 8.85
CA PRO A 673 -5.92 -4.08 8.41
C PRO A 673 -6.11 -2.66 8.93
N LEU A 674 -7.35 -2.21 9.15
CA LEU A 674 -7.63 -0.91 9.77
C LEU A 674 -7.36 -0.88 11.28
N ALA A 675 -7.49 -2.02 11.97
CA ALA A 675 -7.13 -2.14 13.39
C ALA A 675 -5.62 -2.06 13.62
N ARG A 676 -4.81 -2.46 12.61
CA ARG A 676 -3.34 -2.28 12.63
C ARG A 676 -2.90 -0.81 12.66
N LEU A 677 -3.78 0.12 12.30
CA LEU A 677 -3.46 1.55 12.38
C LEU A 677 -3.26 2.02 13.82
N ILE A 678 -3.85 1.35 14.83
CA ILE A 678 -3.62 1.70 16.24
C ILE A 678 -2.15 1.51 16.59
N ALA A 679 -1.64 0.29 16.37
CA ALA A 679 -0.23 -0.06 16.49
C ALA A 679 0.00 -1.47 15.91
N THR A 680 1.23 -1.75 15.51
CA THR A 680 1.70 -3.09 15.14
C THR A 680 2.84 -3.63 16.01
N GLY A 681 3.32 -2.83 16.98
CA GLY A 681 4.46 -3.13 17.87
C GLY A 681 4.34 -4.40 18.73
N LEU A 682 5.05 -4.48 19.85
CA LEU A 682 5.28 -5.70 20.63
C LEU A 682 4.02 -6.51 20.93
N VAL A 683 2.92 -5.83 21.25
CA VAL A 683 1.62 -6.45 21.53
C VAL A 683 1.04 -7.15 20.31
N PHE A 684 1.24 -6.69 19.07
CA PHE A 684 0.65 -7.30 17.87
C PHE A 684 1.63 -8.16 17.06
N SER A 685 2.90 -8.21 17.48
CA SER A 685 3.93 -9.05 16.86
C SER A 685 3.88 -10.50 17.36
N ASP A 686 4.31 -11.44 16.51
CA ASP A 686 4.40 -12.87 16.80
C ASP A 686 5.71 -13.47 16.24
N GLY A 687 6.01 -14.71 16.63
CA GLY A 687 7.22 -15.43 16.18
C GLY A 687 8.51 -14.72 16.56
N ASP A 688 9.49 -14.78 15.67
CA ASP A 688 10.84 -14.24 15.90
C ASP A 688 10.84 -12.72 16.05
N LYS A 689 9.93 -12.02 15.37
CA LYS A 689 9.78 -10.56 15.50
C LYS A 689 9.40 -10.20 16.94
N TRP A 690 8.42 -10.89 17.51
CA TRP A 690 8.07 -10.67 18.91
C TRP A 690 9.23 -11.01 19.85
N ALA A 691 9.88 -12.16 19.65
CA ALA A 691 10.98 -12.57 20.53
C ALA A 691 12.12 -11.53 20.52
N LYS A 692 12.46 -11.00 19.34
CA LYS A 692 13.44 -9.92 19.17
C LYS A 692 13.01 -8.64 19.87
N HIS A 693 11.81 -8.14 19.59
CA HIS A 693 11.30 -6.89 20.20
C HIS A 693 11.20 -7.04 21.72
N ARG A 694 10.72 -8.18 22.22
CA ARG A 694 10.60 -8.45 23.66
C ARG A 694 11.96 -8.43 24.34
N ARG A 695 12.98 -9.04 23.71
CA ARG A 695 14.36 -9.05 24.23
C ARG A 695 14.94 -7.64 24.32
N ILE A 696 14.71 -6.80 23.32
CA ILE A 696 15.22 -5.42 23.28
C ILE A 696 14.52 -4.51 24.29
N ILE A 697 13.20 -4.66 24.45
CA ILE A 697 12.39 -3.75 25.28
C ILE A 697 12.38 -4.17 26.76
N ASN A 698 12.52 -5.45 27.09
CA ASN A 698 12.51 -5.98 28.47
C ASN A 698 13.38 -5.19 29.46
N PRO A 699 14.64 -4.83 29.13
CA PRO A 699 15.50 -4.09 30.05
C PRO A 699 14.90 -2.76 30.55
N ALA A 700 14.11 -2.06 29.73
CA ALA A 700 13.45 -0.80 30.09
C ALA A 700 12.43 -0.98 31.24
N PHE A 701 11.92 -2.19 31.42
CA PHE A 701 10.90 -2.54 32.41
C PHE A 701 11.45 -3.43 33.54
N HIS A 702 12.78 -3.55 33.66
CA HIS A 702 13.39 -4.20 34.82
C HIS A 702 13.15 -3.37 36.08
N ARG A 703 13.04 -4.06 37.23
CA ARG A 703 12.71 -3.45 38.52
C ARG A 703 13.64 -2.28 38.86
N ASP A 704 14.94 -2.39 38.58
CA ASP A 704 15.91 -1.34 38.90
C ASP A 704 15.76 -0.09 38.02
N LYS A 705 15.36 -0.24 36.75
CA LYS A 705 15.06 0.90 35.88
C LYS A 705 13.73 1.57 36.27
N ILE A 706 12.72 0.78 36.64
CA ILE A 706 11.44 1.30 37.13
C ILE A 706 11.64 2.08 38.45
N LYS A 707 12.53 1.65 39.35
CA LYS A 707 12.85 2.41 40.58
C LYS A 707 13.30 3.84 40.27
N ASN A 708 14.09 4.04 39.22
CA ASN A 708 14.56 5.37 38.80
C ASN A 708 13.42 6.26 38.28
N MET A 709 12.27 5.70 37.92
CA MET A 709 11.10 6.44 37.43
C MET A 709 10.20 6.95 38.56
N VAL A 710 10.36 6.45 39.79
CA VAL A 710 9.51 6.79 40.94
C VAL A 710 9.43 8.29 41.24
N PRO A 711 10.53 9.08 41.20
CA PRO A 711 10.42 10.54 41.38
C PRO A 711 9.53 11.20 40.33
N THR A 712 9.51 10.67 39.11
CA THR A 712 8.63 11.18 38.05
C THR A 712 7.17 10.78 38.29
N PHE A 713 6.91 9.56 38.74
CA PHE A 713 5.56 9.14 39.15
C PHE A 713 5.02 10.02 40.28
N HIS A 714 5.83 10.25 41.32
CA HIS A 714 5.51 11.11 42.44
C HIS A 714 5.12 12.51 41.96
N ARG A 715 5.98 13.13 41.13
CA ARG A 715 5.72 14.47 40.57
C ARG A 715 4.45 14.54 39.74
N CYS A 716 4.18 13.58 38.86
CA CYS A 716 2.93 13.59 38.10
C CYS A 716 1.69 13.45 39.01
N CYS A 717 1.77 12.61 40.03
CA CYS A 717 0.66 12.41 40.97
C CYS A 717 0.44 13.66 41.85
N ILE A 718 1.51 14.30 42.33
CA ILE A 718 1.41 15.50 43.17
C ILE A 718 0.78 16.66 42.41
N GLU A 719 1.10 16.84 41.13
CA GLU A 719 0.49 17.86 40.28
C GLU A 719 -1.04 17.71 40.22
N VAL A 720 -1.56 16.48 40.12
CA VAL A 720 -3.01 16.22 40.11
C VAL A 720 -3.62 16.44 41.50
N VAL A 721 -2.97 15.91 42.54
CA VAL A 721 -3.43 16.03 43.93
C VAL A 721 -3.51 17.49 44.36
N SER A 722 -2.49 18.30 44.07
CA SER A 722 -2.48 19.73 44.41
C SER A 722 -3.56 20.53 43.67
N GLU A 723 -3.89 20.18 42.42
CA GLU A 723 -5.03 20.80 41.72
C GLU A 723 -6.37 20.40 42.34
N TRP A 724 -6.52 19.15 42.79
CA TRP A 724 -7.70 18.73 43.55
C TRP A 724 -7.80 19.44 44.90
N GLU A 725 -6.68 19.69 45.59
CA GLU A 725 -6.66 20.42 46.86
C GLU A 725 -7.17 21.86 46.68
N LYS A 726 -6.74 22.53 45.61
CA LYS A 726 -7.25 23.86 45.24
C LYS A 726 -8.75 23.83 44.97
N LEU A 727 -9.20 22.86 44.16
CA LEU A 727 -10.63 22.71 43.82
C LEU A 727 -11.52 22.46 45.05
N VAL A 728 -11.04 21.70 46.04
CA VAL A 728 -11.76 21.49 47.30
C VAL A 728 -11.72 22.76 48.15
N SER A 729 -10.55 23.37 48.32
CA SER A 729 -10.36 24.59 49.13
C SER A 729 -11.22 25.75 48.64
N ASP A 730 -11.33 25.95 47.33
CA ASP A 730 -12.15 27.01 46.71
C ASP A 730 -13.65 26.81 46.94
N LYS A 731 -14.10 25.57 47.17
CA LYS A 731 -15.52 25.21 47.36
C LYS A 731 -15.88 24.82 48.80
N GLY A 732 -14.94 24.94 49.75
CA GLY A 732 -15.14 24.61 51.17
C GLY A 732 -14.52 23.27 51.58
N THR A 733 -15.33 22.37 52.17
CA THR A 733 -14.87 21.10 52.75
C THR A 733 -15.03 19.87 51.83
N SER A 734 -15.77 20.01 50.73
CA SER A 734 -16.01 18.92 49.78
C SER A 734 -16.25 19.44 48.36
N CYS A 735 -15.78 18.71 47.34
CA CYS A 735 -16.00 19.04 45.93
C CYS A 735 -16.37 17.81 45.11
N GLU A 736 -17.39 17.93 44.26
CA GLU A 736 -17.70 16.93 43.24
C GLU A 736 -16.74 17.03 42.06
N VAL A 737 -16.12 15.91 41.69
CA VAL A 737 -15.14 15.82 40.59
C VAL A 737 -15.40 14.56 39.77
N ASP A 738 -15.51 14.70 38.43
CA ASP A 738 -15.34 13.56 37.53
C ASP A 738 -13.86 13.20 37.47
N VAL A 739 -13.45 12.14 38.18
CA VAL A 739 -12.04 11.77 38.28
C VAL A 739 -11.50 11.09 37.02
N TRP A 740 -12.38 10.63 36.11
CA TRP A 740 -11.95 9.86 34.94
C TRP A 740 -10.99 10.61 34.01
N PRO A 741 -11.29 11.86 33.54
CA PRO A 741 -10.36 12.62 32.72
C PRO A 741 -9.02 12.93 33.42
N TRP A 742 -9.02 13.11 34.73
CA TRP A 742 -7.82 13.39 35.53
C TRP A 742 -6.90 12.17 35.59
N LEU A 743 -7.44 11.00 35.91
CA LEU A 743 -6.68 9.76 35.97
C LEU A 743 -6.17 9.35 34.58
N LEU A 744 -6.98 9.60 33.54
CA LEU A 744 -6.57 9.38 32.15
C LEU A 744 -5.41 10.30 31.74
N ASN A 745 -5.41 11.55 32.17
CA ASN A 745 -4.31 12.49 31.92
C ASN A 745 -3.08 12.22 32.80
N LEU A 746 -3.27 11.74 34.03
CA LEU A 746 -2.20 11.34 34.94
C LEU A 746 -1.35 10.25 34.30
N SER A 747 -1.97 9.13 33.91
CA SER A 747 -1.23 8.03 33.27
C SER A 747 -0.61 8.42 31.93
N ALA A 748 -1.23 9.37 31.21
CA ALA A 748 -0.69 9.93 29.98
C ALA A 748 0.59 10.73 30.22
N ASP A 749 0.63 11.53 31.28
CA ASP A 749 1.80 12.33 31.64
C ASP A 749 2.92 11.46 32.21
N VAL A 750 2.56 10.48 33.05
CA VAL A 750 3.50 9.48 33.57
C VAL A 750 4.22 8.77 32.42
N ILE A 751 3.50 8.18 31.46
CA ILE A 751 4.15 7.50 30.33
C ILE A 751 4.92 8.48 29.43
N SER A 752 4.41 9.70 29.21
CA SER A 752 5.10 10.71 28.38
C SER A 752 6.46 11.09 28.96
N ARG A 753 6.53 11.29 30.29
CA ARG A 753 7.76 11.71 30.97
C ARG A 753 8.74 10.55 31.16
N THR A 754 8.27 9.36 31.53
CA THR A 754 9.19 8.25 31.84
C THR A 754 9.61 7.43 30.64
N ALA A 755 8.76 7.29 29.62
CA ALA A 755 9.08 6.50 28.43
C ALA A 755 9.64 7.33 27.27
N PHE A 756 9.26 8.61 27.16
CA PHE A 756 9.64 9.45 26.01
C PHE A 756 10.44 10.71 26.41
N GLY A 757 10.72 10.93 27.70
CA GLY A 757 11.38 12.13 28.23
C GLY A 757 10.69 13.44 27.82
N SER A 758 9.38 13.37 27.52
CA SER A 758 8.59 14.48 26.98
C SER A 758 7.48 14.86 27.97
N SER A 759 7.00 16.10 27.92
CA SER A 759 5.81 16.46 28.72
C SER A 759 4.53 15.94 28.05
N TYR A 760 3.49 15.67 28.85
CA TYR A 760 2.16 15.37 28.31
C TYR A 760 1.71 16.34 27.21
N LYS A 761 2.04 17.63 27.32
CA LYS A 761 1.69 18.64 26.29
C LYS A 761 2.24 18.29 24.90
N GLN A 762 3.40 17.64 24.81
CA GLN A 762 3.98 17.21 23.54
C GLN A 762 3.26 15.96 22.97
N GLY A 763 2.80 15.06 23.84
CA GLY A 763 2.09 13.83 23.49
C GLY A 763 0.56 13.95 23.41
N GLN A 764 -0.04 15.03 23.92
CA GLN A 764 -1.49 15.21 24.09
C GLN A 764 -2.27 14.93 22.79
N ARG A 765 -1.75 15.43 21.67
CA ARG A 765 -2.38 15.24 20.37
C ARG A 765 -2.38 13.78 19.94
N ILE A 766 -1.34 13.01 20.27
CA ILE A 766 -1.27 11.57 19.97
C ILE A 766 -2.36 10.82 20.73
N PHE A 767 -2.51 11.06 22.03
CA PHE A 767 -3.54 10.41 22.85
C PHE A 767 -4.95 10.69 22.32
N GLN A 768 -5.27 11.94 22.00
CA GLN A 768 -6.58 12.32 21.43
C GLN A 768 -6.85 11.60 20.09
N LEU A 769 -5.85 11.57 19.21
CA LEU A 769 -5.93 10.91 17.92
C LEU A 769 -6.09 9.39 18.05
N GLN A 770 -5.37 8.75 18.99
CA GLN A 770 -5.51 7.32 19.25
C GLN A 770 -6.87 6.96 19.83
N ALA A 771 -7.41 7.77 20.74
CA ALA A 771 -8.77 7.58 21.27
C ALA A 771 -9.83 7.68 20.16
N GLU A 772 -9.73 8.67 19.26
CA GLU A 772 -10.63 8.79 18.10
C GLU A 772 -10.48 7.57 17.16
N LEU A 773 -9.24 7.15 16.89
CA LEU A 773 -8.95 6.00 16.03
C LEU A 773 -9.55 4.71 16.60
N ALA A 774 -9.39 4.46 17.91
CA ALA A 774 -9.97 3.32 18.62
C ALA A 774 -11.49 3.26 18.44
N GLN A 775 -12.19 4.39 18.64
CA GLN A 775 -13.64 4.48 18.46
C GLN A 775 -14.05 4.17 17.01
N LEU A 776 -13.37 4.74 16.01
CA LEU A 776 -13.67 4.50 14.59
C LEU A 776 -13.46 3.03 14.20
N ILE A 777 -12.45 2.37 14.76
CA ILE A 777 -12.17 0.95 14.52
C ILE A 777 -13.28 0.09 15.11
N ILE A 778 -13.73 0.36 16.33
CA ILE A 778 -14.84 -0.38 16.96
C ILE A 778 -16.13 -0.21 16.16
N LEU A 779 -16.46 1.00 15.74
CA LEU A 779 -17.60 1.25 14.86
C LEU A 779 -17.49 0.52 13.50
N SER A 780 -16.26 0.28 13.04
CA SER A 780 -16.00 -0.47 11.81
C SER A 780 -16.12 -1.97 12.00
N VAL A 781 -15.64 -2.51 13.14
CA VAL A 781 -15.81 -3.91 13.55
C VAL A 781 -17.30 -4.25 13.72
N GLN A 782 -18.12 -3.30 14.16
CA GLN A 782 -19.57 -3.46 14.33
C GLN A 782 -20.36 -3.62 13.00
N LYS A 783 -19.73 -3.37 11.84
CA LYS A 783 -20.35 -3.54 10.53
C LYS A 783 -19.93 -4.88 9.92
N THR A 784 -20.82 -5.50 9.13
CA THR A 784 -20.51 -6.76 8.44
C THR A 784 -19.21 -6.64 7.65
N TYR A 785 -18.21 -7.44 8.01
CA TYR A 785 -16.92 -7.43 7.32
C TYR A 785 -17.07 -8.04 5.93
N ILE A 786 -17.07 -7.19 4.90
CA ILE A 786 -16.97 -7.61 3.50
C ILE A 786 -15.49 -7.46 3.10
N PRO A 787 -14.78 -8.53 2.73
CA PRO A 787 -13.42 -8.45 2.23
C PRO A 787 -13.30 -7.38 1.15
N GLY A 788 -12.40 -6.41 1.36
CA GLY A 788 -12.17 -5.29 0.46
C GLY A 788 -12.92 -3.99 0.77
N TRP A 789 -13.94 -4.00 1.63
CA TRP A 789 -14.66 -2.79 2.07
C TRP A 789 -13.74 -1.76 2.75
N GLN A 790 -12.71 -2.25 3.43
CA GLN A 790 -11.64 -1.47 4.04
C GLN A 790 -10.84 -0.60 3.04
N TYR A 791 -10.83 -0.93 1.74
CA TYR A 791 -10.17 -0.15 0.70
C TYR A 791 -11.09 0.88 0.05
N LEU A 792 -12.38 0.89 0.40
CA LEU A 792 -13.31 1.91 -0.06
C LEU A 792 -13.04 3.22 0.68
N PRO A 793 -13.00 4.37 -0.01
CA PRO A 793 -12.64 5.64 0.58
C PRO A 793 -13.84 6.27 1.30
N THR A 794 -14.41 5.55 2.28
CA THR A 794 -15.50 6.02 3.15
C THR A 794 -15.01 7.17 4.05
N LYS A 795 -15.93 8.00 4.56
CA LYS A 795 -15.57 9.10 5.49
C LYS A 795 -14.77 8.59 6.70
N SER A 796 -15.19 7.46 7.27
CA SER A 796 -14.50 6.81 8.40
C SER A 796 -13.12 6.28 8.00
N ASN A 797 -12.98 5.53 6.90
CA ASN A 797 -11.68 5.01 6.45
C ASN A 797 -10.69 6.13 6.11
N ARG A 798 -11.15 7.21 5.45
CA ARG A 798 -10.31 8.39 5.18
C ARG A 798 -9.84 9.06 6.48
N ARG A 799 -10.73 9.18 7.47
CA ARG A 799 -10.38 9.77 8.78
C ARG A 799 -9.38 8.91 9.53
N MET A 800 -9.58 7.59 9.60
CA MET A 800 -8.62 6.66 10.24
C MET A 800 -7.23 6.74 9.61
N ILE A 801 -7.14 6.76 8.27
CA ILE A 801 -5.85 6.90 7.56
C ILE A 801 -5.23 8.29 7.79
N ALA A 802 -6.04 9.35 7.86
CA ALA A 802 -5.55 10.70 8.14
C ALA A 802 -4.99 10.80 9.57
N ILE A 803 -5.67 10.20 10.54
CA ILE A 803 -5.24 10.12 11.93
C ILE A 803 -3.89 9.41 12.04
N ASP A 804 -3.75 8.23 11.42
CA ASP A 804 -2.49 7.46 11.46
C ASP A 804 -1.32 8.28 10.89
N ARG A 805 -1.53 8.98 9.76
CA ARG A 805 -0.50 9.87 9.18
C ARG A 805 -0.12 11.03 10.11
N GLU A 806 -1.10 11.60 10.81
CA GLU A 806 -0.87 12.68 11.75
C GLU A 806 -0.07 12.20 12.97
N ILE A 807 -0.42 11.04 13.54
CA ILE A 807 0.32 10.40 14.63
C ILE A 807 1.77 10.12 14.19
N GLN A 808 1.95 9.48 13.02
CA GLN A 808 3.26 9.16 12.46
C GLN A 808 4.13 10.42 12.27
N ALA A 809 3.55 11.52 11.80
CA ALA A 809 4.27 12.78 11.63
C ALA A 809 4.73 13.37 12.98
N ILE A 810 3.87 13.34 14.02
CA ILE A 810 4.23 13.83 15.35
C ILE A 810 5.33 12.96 15.97
N LEU A 811 5.21 11.63 15.89
CA LEU A 811 6.20 10.70 16.41
C LEU A 811 7.55 10.83 15.72
N ARG A 812 7.57 10.95 14.38
CA ARG A 812 8.82 11.19 13.63
C ARG A 812 9.51 12.48 14.06
N ARG A 813 8.75 13.52 14.41
CA ARG A 813 9.32 14.76 14.96
C ARG A 813 9.90 14.55 16.36
N ILE A 814 9.22 13.82 17.24
CA ILE A 814 9.73 13.50 18.58
C ILE A 814 11.03 12.69 18.47
N ILE A 815 11.05 11.69 17.59
CA ILE A 815 12.23 10.85 17.35
C ILE A 815 13.38 11.68 16.78
N SER A 816 13.14 12.47 15.72
CA SER A 816 14.17 13.30 15.09
C SER A 816 14.77 14.32 16.07
N ASN A 817 13.94 14.96 16.91
CA ASN A 817 14.44 15.86 17.95
C ASN A 817 15.35 15.14 18.94
N ARG A 818 15.04 13.88 19.27
CA ARG A 818 15.86 13.07 20.19
C ARG A 818 17.17 12.62 19.55
N GLU A 819 17.14 12.20 18.28
CA GLU A 819 18.35 11.86 17.52
C GLU A 819 19.31 13.06 17.48
N THR A 820 18.81 14.27 17.19
CA THR A 820 19.62 15.50 17.18
C THR A 820 20.23 15.82 18.55
N ALA A 821 19.50 15.59 19.65
CA ALA A 821 20.02 15.79 21.00
C ALA A 821 21.18 14.83 21.32
N ILE A 822 21.04 13.54 20.93
CA ILE A 822 22.09 12.53 21.10
C ILE A 822 23.32 12.88 20.26
N GLU A 823 23.13 13.31 19.01
CA GLU A 823 24.23 13.76 18.13
C GLU A 823 24.95 15.01 18.67
N ALA A 824 24.23 15.89 19.37
CA ALA A 824 24.79 17.07 20.02
C ALA A 824 25.60 16.75 21.30
N GLY A 825 25.70 15.47 21.67
CA GLY A 825 26.46 15.02 22.84
C GLY A 825 25.68 15.08 24.15
N GLU A 826 24.35 15.24 24.12
CA GLU A 826 23.54 15.05 25.31
C GLU A 826 23.59 13.58 25.73
N ALA A 827 23.76 13.33 27.04
CA ALA A 827 23.81 11.97 27.55
C ALA A 827 22.51 11.21 27.21
N PRO A 828 22.59 9.96 26.71
CA PRO A 828 21.41 9.16 26.47
C PRO A 828 20.57 9.06 27.73
N SER A 829 19.31 9.48 27.64
CA SER A 829 18.34 9.29 28.72
C SER A 829 18.06 7.80 28.86
N ASP A 830 17.96 7.29 30.08
CA ASP A 830 17.63 5.88 30.39
C ASP A 830 16.15 5.51 30.07
N ASP A 831 15.48 6.27 29.20
CA ASP A 831 14.08 6.12 28.82
C ASP A 831 13.87 5.12 27.66
N LEU A 832 12.62 4.70 27.50
CA LEU A 832 12.25 3.69 26.51
C LEU A 832 12.57 4.14 25.08
N LEU A 833 12.37 5.42 24.74
CA LEU A 833 12.67 5.95 23.41
C LEU A 833 14.18 5.85 23.10
N SER A 834 15.06 6.19 24.05
CA SER A 834 16.50 6.02 23.87
C SER A 834 16.88 4.55 23.64
N ILE A 835 16.34 3.61 24.41
CA ILE A 835 16.61 2.16 24.24
C ILE A 835 16.17 1.68 22.84
N LEU A 836 15.02 2.17 22.35
CA LEU A 836 14.54 1.86 21.00
C LEU A 836 15.47 2.45 19.93
N LEU A 837 15.99 3.66 20.13
CA LEU A 837 16.91 4.34 19.21
C LEU A 837 18.30 3.69 19.20
N GLU A 838 18.86 3.34 20.36
CA GLU A 838 20.12 2.60 20.46
C GLU A 838 20.04 1.26 19.73
N SER A 839 18.93 0.55 19.87
CA SER A 839 18.69 -0.65 19.09
C SER A 839 18.61 -0.36 17.59
N ASN A 840 18.00 0.75 17.16
CA ASN A 840 17.93 1.12 15.75
C ASN A 840 19.33 1.37 15.15
N LEU A 841 20.27 1.94 15.91
CA LEU A 841 21.66 2.12 15.47
C LEU A 841 22.36 0.77 15.15
N GLY A 842 22.00 -0.30 15.86
CA GLY A 842 22.47 -1.67 15.61
C GLY A 842 21.82 -2.36 14.40
N GLN A 843 20.91 -1.72 13.67
CA GLN A 843 20.20 -2.33 12.54
C GLN A 843 21.14 -2.72 11.40
N ALA A 844 22.21 -1.93 11.15
CA ALA A 844 23.21 -2.21 10.12
C ALA A 844 23.94 -3.55 10.33
N GLN A 845 23.93 -4.08 11.56
CA GLN A 845 24.56 -5.35 11.96
C GLN A 845 23.55 -6.51 12.05
N GLY A 846 22.28 -6.28 11.68
CA GLY A 846 21.20 -7.28 11.68
C GLY A 846 20.46 -7.46 13.00
N ASP A 847 20.99 -6.94 14.11
CA ASP A 847 20.44 -7.16 15.46
C ASP A 847 19.47 -6.05 15.94
N GLY A 848 19.42 -4.91 15.25
CA GLY A 848 18.58 -3.74 15.60
C GLY A 848 17.14 -3.73 15.06
N MET A 849 16.27 -2.87 15.63
CA MET A 849 14.92 -2.57 15.11
C MET A 849 14.95 -1.57 13.96
N SER A 850 13.98 -1.59 13.05
CA SER A 850 13.85 -0.54 12.02
C SER A 850 13.21 0.73 12.60
N ILE A 851 13.41 1.89 11.98
CA ILE A 851 12.77 3.14 12.42
C ILE A 851 11.24 3.04 12.35
N GLU A 852 10.70 2.32 11.37
CA GLU A 852 9.27 1.98 11.31
C GLU A 852 8.84 1.13 12.50
N ASP A 853 9.63 0.15 12.91
CA ASP A 853 9.36 -0.65 14.10
C ASP A 853 9.40 0.20 15.38
N VAL A 854 10.37 1.11 15.52
CA VAL A 854 10.45 2.06 16.64
C VAL A 854 9.17 2.91 16.72
N ILE A 855 8.70 3.47 15.60
CA ILE A 855 7.46 4.27 15.61
C ILE A 855 6.25 3.44 16.03
N GLU A 856 6.16 2.19 15.58
CA GLU A 856 5.06 1.29 15.92
C GLU A 856 5.11 0.82 17.38
N GLU A 857 6.29 0.70 17.99
CA GLU A 857 6.44 0.56 19.43
C GLU A 857 6.00 1.82 20.17
N CYS A 858 6.42 3.02 19.72
CA CYS A 858 5.99 4.28 20.32
C CYS A 858 4.45 4.40 20.32
N LYS A 859 3.80 4.15 19.18
CA LYS A 859 2.32 4.11 19.08
C LYS A 859 1.71 3.17 20.10
N LEU A 860 2.29 1.99 20.27
CA LEU A 860 1.81 1.01 21.23
C LEU A 860 1.92 1.52 22.68
N PHE A 861 3.07 2.06 23.09
CA PHE A 861 3.27 2.50 24.48
C PHE A 861 2.43 3.72 24.85
N TYR A 862 2.15 4.63 23.91
CA TYR A 862 1.21 5.74 24.14
C TYR A 862 -0.19 5.24 24.53
N ILE A 863 -0.74 4.23 23.84
CA ILE A 863 -2.07 3.71 24.20
C ILE A 863 -2.04 2.72 25.38
N ALA A 864 -1.06 1.81 25.40
CA ALA A 864 -0.99 0.74 26.38
C ALA A 864 -0.61 1.22 27.78
N GLY A 865 0.19 2.29 27.91
CA GLY A 865 0.57 2.85 29.21
C GLY A 865 -0.52 3.74 29.83
N GLN A 866 -1.35 4.38 29.00
CA GLN A 866 -2.35 5.34 29.48
C GLN A 866 -3.68 4.67 29.87
N GLU A 867 -4.33 3.98 28.92
CA GLU A 867 -5.71 3.53 29.12
C GLU A 867 -5.82 2.46 30.20
N THR A 868 -4.89 1.49 30.28
CA THR A 868 -5.03 0.38 31.23
C THR A 868 -4.86 0.80 32.69
N THR A 869 -3.88 1.68 32.97
CA THR A 869 -3.60 2.11 34.36
C THR A 869 -4.66 3.08 34.86
N SER A 870 -5.12 4.00 34.02
CA SER A 870 -6.23 4.90 34.36
C SER A 870 -7.54 4.14 34.63
N VAL A 871 -7.81 3.07 33.88
CA VAL A 871 -8.96 2.17 34.15
C VAL A 871 -8.82 1.45 35.50
N LEU A 872 -7.63 0.98 35.86
CA LEU A 872 -7.38 0.39 37.19
C LEU A 872 -7.66 1.42 38.29
N LEU A 873 -7.12 2.64 38.16
CA LEU A 873 -7.29 3.69 39.16
C LEU A 873 -8.75 4.11 39.32
N VAL A 874 -9.47 4.34 38.22
CA VAL A 874 -10.85 4.82 38.30
C VAL A 874 -11.77 3.79 38.95
N TRP A 875 -11.64 2.50 38.61
CA TRP A 875 -12.44 1.46 39.25
C TRP A 875 -12.01 1.20 40.69
N THR A 876 -10.75 1.44 41.03
CA THR A 876 -10.28 1.41 42.43
C THR A 876 -10.98 2.48 43.25
N MET A 877 -11.02 3.72 42.77
CA MET A 877 -11.71 4.81 43.48
C MET A 877 -13.22 4.57 43.54
N VAL A 878 -13.85 4.07 42.48
CA VAL A 878 -15.30 3.75 42.46
C VAL A 878 -15.67 2.61 43.42
N LEU A 879 -14.78 1.65 43.66
CA LEU A 879 -15.02 0.58 44.62
C LEU A 879 -14.71 1.02 46.06
N LEU A 880 -13.63 1.77 46.28
CA LEU A 880 -13.32 2.30 47.61
C LEU A 880 -14.33 3.34 48.10
N SER A 881 -15.01 4.04 47.20
CA SER A 881 -16.10 4.94 47.57
C SER A 881 -17.35 4.20 48.08
N GLN A 882 -17.51 2.92 47.74
CA GLN A 882 -18.56 2.03 48.28
C GLN A 882 -18.12 1.30 49.54
N HIS A 883 -16.82 1.01 49.63
CA HIS A 883 -16.21 0.24 50.70
C HIS A 883 -15.31 1.14 51.54
N GLN A 884 -15.93 2.06 52.29
CA GLN A 884 -15.22 3.05 53.11
C GLN A 884 -14.31 2.39 54.16
N ASP A 885 -14.69 1.23 54.68
CA ASP A 885 -13.88 0.42 55.58
C ASP A 885 -12.52 0.05 54.96
N TRP A 886 -12.51 -0.28 53.67
CA TRP A 886 -11.28 -0.55 52.93
C TRP A 886 -10.50 0.71 52.56
N GLN A 887 -11.20 1.82 52.31
CA GLN A 887 -10.58 3.10 52.09
C GLN A 887 -9.81 3.56 53.33
N ASP A 888 -10.42 3.41 54.51
CA ASP A 888 -9.82 3.73 55.80
C ASP A 888 -8.63 2.82 56.10
N ARG A 889 -8.75 1.50 55.91
CA ARG A 889 -7.63 0.56 56.08
C ARG A 889 -6.45 0.86 55.15
N ALA A 890 -6.74 1.22 53.90
CA ALA A 890 -5.71 1.59 52.94
C ALA A 890 -5.03 2.91 53.34
N ARG A 891 -5.81 3.91 53.80
CA ARG A 891 -5.27 5.15 54.34
C ARG A 891 -4.41 4.91 55.57
N GLU A 892 -4.87 4.13 56.53
CA GLU A 892 -4.10 3.78 57.73
C GLU A 892 -2.76 3.13 57.38
N GLU A 893 -2.75 2.21 56.40
CA GLU A 893 -1.52 1.62 55.89
C GLU A 893 -0.59 2.69 55.29
N VAL A 894 -1.11 3.56 54.43
CA VAL A 894 -0.35 4.65 53.80
C VAL A 894 0.24 5.59 54.85
N MET A 895 -0.57 6.01 55.83
CA MET A 895 -0.14 6.88 56.93
C MET A 895 0.90 6.20 57.83
N LYS A 896 0.78 4.90 58.07
CA LYS A 896 1.74 4.12 58.86
C LYS A 896 3.09 3.97 58.16
N VAL A 897 3.08 3.74 56.84
CA VAL A 897 4.30 3.50 56.05
C VAL A 897 5.04 4.81 55.78
N PHE A 898 4.32 5.86 55.36
CA PHE A 898 4.94 7.11 54.91
C PHE A 898 4.86 8.24 55.94
N GLY A 899 3.82 8.30 56.77
CA GLY A 899 3.59 9.45 57.66
C GLY A 899 3.55 10.75 56.87
N ASN A 900 4.50 11.66 57.11
CA ASN A 900 4.68 12.91 56.36
C ASN A 900 5.83 12.83 55.33
N LYS A 901 6.48 11.68 55.18
CA LYS A 901 7.59 11.52 54.23
C LYS A 901 7.06 11.32 52.82
N GLU A 902 7.83 11.77 51.83
CA GLU A 902 7.54 11.48 50.44
C GLU A 902 7.58 9.96 50.17
N PRO A 903 6.64 9.42 49.38
CA PRO A 903 6.63 8.01 49.07
C PRO A 903 7.85 7.55 48.25
N ASP A 904 8.58 6.58 48.77
CA ASP A 904 9.76 5.99 48.14
C ASP A 904 9.53 4.54 47.67
N THR A 905 10.49 3.99 46.93
CA THR A 905 10.38 2.64 46.35
C THR A 905 10.24 1.54 47.41
N GLU A 906 10.81 1.72 48.60
CA GLU A 906 10.80 0.72 49.65
C GLU A 906 9.45 0.72 50.39
N GLY A 907 8.93 1.90 50.75
CA GLY A 907 7.59 2.04 51.30
C GLY A 907 6.51 1.54 50.35
N MET A 908 6.65 1.74 49.03
CA MET A 908 5.70 1.19 48.04
C MET A 908 5.61 -0.34 48.06
N ASN A 909 6.71 -1.03 48.39
CA ASN A 909 6.72 -2.49 48.52
C ASN A 909 6.00 -2.95 49.81
N GLN A 910 5.87 -2.08 50.81
CA GLN A 910 5.22 -2.37 52.10
C GLN A 910 3.70 -2.16 52.08
N LEU A 911 3.14 -1.50 51.05
CA LEU A 911 1.70 -1.28 50.89
C LEU A 911 0.94 -2.57 50.50
N LYS A 912 0.72 -3.47 51.47
CA LYS A 912 0.06 -4.76 51.28
C LYS A 912 -1.45 -4.62 51.07
N VAL A 913 -2.12 -3.79 51.86
CA VAL A 913 -3.57 -3.50 51.76
C VAL A 913 -3.89 -2.87 50.41
N VAL A 914 -3.13 -1.85 50.00
CA VAL A 914 -3.31 -1.25 48.66
C VAL A 914 -3.09 -2.29 47.56
N THR A 915 -2.10 -3.18 47.70
CA THR A 915 -1.87 -4.26 46.72
C THR A 915 -3.06 -5.22 46.63
N MET A 916 -3.62 -5.64 47.76
CA MET A 916 -4.80 -6.51 47.81
C MET A 916 -6.00 -5.86 47.11
N ILE A 917 -6.24 -4.58 47.38
CA ILE A 917 -7.30 -3.79 46.75
C ILE A 917 -7.11 -3.76 45.24
N LEU A 918 -5.92 -3.38 44.75
CA LEU A 918 -5.65 -3.30 43.31
C LEU A 918 -5.84 -4.66 42.61
N TYR A 919 -5.44 -5.77 43.26
CA TYR A 919 -5.64 -7.11 42.70
C TYR A 919 -7.11 -7.50 42.65
N GLU A 920 -7.88 -7.16 43.68
CA GLU A 920 -9.33 -7.40 43.68
C GLU A 920 -10.02 -6.53 42.62
N VAL A 921 -9.65 -5.27 42.48
CA VAL A 921 -10.16 -4.41 41.39
C VAL A 921 -9.83 -5.01 40.02
N LEU A 922 -8.60 -5.48 39.78
CA LEU A 922 -8.24 -6.16 38.53
C LEU A 922 -9.02 -7.45 38.29
N ARG A 923 -9.44 -8.14 39.36
CA ARG A 923 -10.31 -9.32 39.28
C ARG A 923 -11.72 -8.93 38.82
N LEU A 924 -12.27 -7.89 39.44
CA LEU A 924 -13.65 -7.44 39.26
C LEU A 924 -13.87 -6.61 37.98
N TYR A 925 -12.93 -5.72 37.68
CA TYR A 925 -12.94 -4.70 36.62
C TYR A 925 -11.60 -4.70 35.84
N PRO A 926 -11.21 -5.82 35.20
CA PRO A 926 -9.98 -5.87 34.42
C PRO A 926 -10.06 -4.89 33.24
N PRO A 927 -9.00 -4.11 32.95
CA PRO A 927 -8.98 -3.24 31.78
C PRO A 927 -9.24 -4.00 30.47
N VAL A 928 -8.66 -5.20 30.30
CA VAL A 928 -8.88 -6.07 29.15
C VAL A 928 -9.76 -7.25 29.56
N ILE A 929 -10.99 -7.30 29.06
CA ILE A 929 -12.00 -8.28 29.49
C ILE A 929 -11.91 -9.65 28.80
N GLN A 930 -11.16 -9.75 27.69
CA GLN A 930 -10.95 -11.01 26.95
C GLN A 930 -9.68 -10.98 26.09
N LEU A 931 -9.07 -12.14 25.88
CA LEU A 931 -7.87 -12.31 25.05
C LEU A 931 -8.11 -13.36 23.97
N ASN A 932 -7.77 -13.06 22.72
CA ASN A 932 -7.95 -13.98 21.59
C ASN A 932 -6.63 -14.55 21.08
N ARG A 933 -6.66 -15.79 20.60
CA ARG A 933 -5.58 -16.50 19.89
C ARG A 933 -6.11 -17.16 18.63
N ALA A 934 -5.24 -17.39 17.65
CA ALA A 934 -5.55 -18.14 16.44
C ALA A 934 -4.72 -19.42 16.39
N VAL A 935 -5.34 -20.46 15.87
CA VAL A 935 -4.72 -21.77 15.64
C VAL A 935 -4.50 -21.93 14.14
N HIS A 936 -3.25 -22.13 13.73
CA HIS A 936 -2.87 -22.20 12.31
C HIS A 936 -2.78 -23.62 11.76
N LYS A 937 -2.55 -24.60 12.64
CA LYS A 937 -2.45 -26.04 12.33
C LYS A 937 -3.31 -26.83 13.31
N GLU A 938 -3.77 -28.01 12.92
CA GLU A 938 -4.47 -28.89 13.84
C GLU A 938 -3.61 -29.21 15.06
N MET A 939 -4.19 -29.14 16.26
CA MET A 939 -3.47 -29.39 17.50
C MET A 939 -4.41 -29.84 18.61
N LYS A 940 -3.87 -30.59 19.58
CA LYS A 940 -4.58 -30.91 20.81
C LYS A 940 -4.48 -29.77 21.83
N LEU A 941 -5.61 -29.49 22.48
CA LEU A 941 -5.76 -28.58 23.62
C LEU A 941 -6.65 -29.26 24.66
N GLY A 942 -6.03 -29.84 25.69
CA GLY A 942 -6.72 -30.82 26.53
C GLY A 942 -7.23 -32.00 25.69
N ASP A 943 -8.49 -32.38 25.90
CA ASP A 943 -9.16 -33.43 25.12
C ASP A 943 -9.69 -32.95 23.76
N LEU A 944 -9.68 -31.64 23.51
CA LEU A 944 -10.15 -31.06 22.26
C LEU A 944 -9.06 -31.11 21.19
N THR A 945 -9.43 -31.55 20.00
CA THR A 945 -8.63 -31.40 18.79
C THR A 945 -9.11 -30.14 18.05
N VAL A 946 -8.27 -29.11 18.03
CA VAL A 946 -8.60 -27.80 17.45
C VAL A 946 -8.03 -27.73 16.03
N PRO A 947 -8.87 -27.66 14.99
CA PRO A 947 -8.39 -27.59 13.61
C PRO A 947 -7.82 -26.21 13.26
N GLY A 948 -6.96 -26.17 12.24
CA GLY A 948 -6.40 -24.93 11.72
C GLY A 948 -7.47 -23.97 11.17
N GLY A 949 -7.40 -22.70 11.56
CA GLY A 949 -8.36 -21.66 11.19
C GLY A 949 -9.44 -21.37 12.23
N VAL A 950 -9.34 -21.98 13.42
CA VAL A 950 -10.17 -21.67 14.60
C VAL A 950 -9.47 -20.62 15.47
N GLN A 951 -10.24 -19.79 16.17
CA GLN A 951 -9.73 -18.91 17.22
C GLN A 951 -10.09 -19.43 18.61
N ILE A 952 -9.23 -19.15 19.59
CA ILE A 952 -9.46 -19.41 21.00
C ILE A 952 -9.66 -18.08 21.71
N ASN A 953 -10.77 -17.96 22.44
CA ASN A 953 -11.08 -16.83 23.30
C ASN A 953 -10.88 -17.22 24.78
N LEU A 954 -10.14 -16.39 25.51
CA LEU A 954 -9.91 -16.48 26.94
C LEU A 954 -10.68 -15.34 27.60
N PRO A 955 -11.91 -15.58 28.13
CA PRO A 955 -12.74 -14.53 28.69
C PRO A 955 -12.28 -14.18 30.11
N VAL A 956 -11.30 -13.25 30.21
CA VAL A 956 -10.68 -12.79 31.46
C VAL A 956 -11.73 -12.50 32.54
N LEU A 957 -12.73 -11.68 32.22
CA LEU A 957 -13.75 -11.28 33.18
C LEU A 957 -14.60 -12.46 33.68
N LEU A 958 -14.94 -13.42 32.82
CA LEU A 958 -15.74 -14.59 33.23
C LEU A 958 -14.92 -15.55 34.10
N VAL A 959 -13.66 -15.81 33.74
CA VAL A 959 -12.79 -16.72 34.52
C VAL A 959 -12.46 -16.14 35.90
N GLN A 960 -12.24 -14.83 35.97
CA GLN A 960 -11.97 -14.13 37.23
C GLN A 960 -13.19 -13.98 38.15
N ARG A 961 -14.39 -14.32 37.65
CA ARG A 961 -15.67 -14.27 38.36
C ARG A 961 -16.31 -15.65 38.54
N ASP A 962 -15.61 -16.70 38.12
CA ASP A 962 -16.12 -18.06 38.18
C ASP A 962 -16.14 -18.57 39.64
N THR A 963 -17.33 -18.92 40.13
CA THR A 963 -17.54 -19.36 41.51
C THR A 963 -16.84 -20.68 41.83
N GLU A 964 -16.61 -21.54 40.84
CA GLU A 964 -15.86 -22.77 41.08
C GLU A 964 -14.37 -22.49 41.34
N LEU A 965 -13.82 -21.42 40.77
CA LEU A 965 -12.40 -21.04 40.89
C LEU A 965 -12.14 -20.08 42.06
N TRP A 966 -13.11 -19.24 42.38
CA TRP A 966 -12.98 -18.13 43.35
C TRP A 966 -13.88 -18.25 44.59
N GLY A 967 -14.79 -19.24 44.63
CA GLY A 967 -15.76 -19.43 45.71
C GLY A 967 -17.11 -18.76 45.43
N ASP A 968 -18.12 -19.04 46.26
CA ASP A 968 -19.47 -18.49 46.11
C ASP A 968 -19.50 -16.95 46.21
N ASP A 969 -18.50 -16.37 46.90
CA ASP A 969 -18.29 -14.92 47.04
C ASP A 969 -17.57 -14.27 45.84
N ALA A 970 -17.45 -14.95 44.69
CA ALA A 970 -16.74 -14.44 43.51
C ALA A 970 -17.33 -13.12 42.97
N ALA A 971 -18.60 -12.82 43.25
CA ALA A 971 -19.23 -11.56 42.88
C ALA A 971 -18.81 -10.39 43.78
N GLU A 972 -18.39 -10.66 45.01
CA GLU A 972 -18.12 -9.67 46.06
C GLU A 972 -16.75 -9.02 45.93
N PHE A 973 -16.63 -7.77 46.38
CA PHE A 973 -15.34 -7.11 46.57
C PHE A 973 -14.74 -7.52 47.92
N LYS A 974 -13.77 -8.44 47.88
CA LYS A 974 -13.15 -9.01 49.08
C LYS A 974 -11.63 -9.07 48.95
N PRO A 975 -10.92 -7.94 49.15
CA PRO A 975 -9.47 -7.90 49.03
C PRO A 975 -8.71 -8.87 49.94
N GLU A 976 -9.24 -9.32 51.10
CA GLU A 976 -8.55 -10.29 51.96
C GLU A 976 -8.24 -11.62 51.25
N ARG A 977 -8.93 -11.94 50.14
CA ARG A 977 -8.61 -13.16 49.38
C ARG A 977 -7.15 -13.20 48.92
N PHE A 978 -6.50 -12.05 48.76
CA PHE A 978 -5.11 -11.94 48.36
C PHE A 978 -4.12 -11.83 49.54
N GLN A 979 -4.58 -11.94 50.79
CA GLN A 979 -3.74 -11.76 51.99
C GLN A 979 -2.58 -12.75 52.07
N GLU A 980 -2.82 -14.01 51.71
CA GLU A 980 -1.79 -15.07 51.64
C GLU A 980 -1.14 -15.17 50.24
N GLY A 981 -1.39 -14.18 49.39
CA GLY A 981 -0.93 -14.14 48.01
C GLY A 981 -1.82 -14.88 47.02
N LEU A 982 -1.48 -14.77 45.73
CA LEU A 982 -2.32 -15.28 44.63
C LEU A 982 -2.51 -16.80 44.65
N SER A 983 -1.52 -17.56 45.15
CA SER A 983 -1.57 -19.02 45.20
C SER A 983 -2.67 -19.57 46.11
N LYS A 984 -3.10 -18.78 47.10
CA LYS A 984 -4.17 -19.13 48.06
C LYS A 984 -5.50 -18.45 47.74
N ALA A 985 -5.48 -17.40 46.90
CA ALA A 985 -6.66 -16.63 46.52
C ALA A 985 -7.63 -17.39 45.59
N THR A 986 -7.15 -18.38 44.84
CA THR A 986 -7.93 -19.15 43.85
C THR A 986 -7.42 -20.59 43.78
N LYS A 987 -8.29 -21.52 43.33
CA LYS A 987 -7.94 -22.94 43.15
C LYS A 987 -6.85 -23.17 42.09
N SER A 988 -6.67 -22.25 41.13
CA SER A 988 -5.60 -22.31 40.15
C SER A 988 -5.07 -20.91 39.83
N GLN A 989 -3.75 -20.71 39.96
CA GLN A 989 -3.10 -19.41 39.75
C GLN A 989 -3.34 -18.83 38.35
N VAL A 990 -3.53 -19.69 37.35
CA VAL A 990 -3.77 -19.29 35.95
C VAL A 990 -5.18 -18.73 35.76
N SER A 991 -6.04 -18.76 36.80
CA SER A 991 -7.38 -18.15 36.80
C SER A 991 -7.35 -16.64 37.02
N PHE A 992 -6.21 -16.06 37.41
CA PHE A 992 -5.99 -14.62 37.53
C PHE A 992 -4.95 -14.16 36.52
N PHE A 993 -5.40 -13.57 35.42
CA PHE A 993 -4.53 -13.17 34.31
C PHE A 993 -4.92 -11.81 33.70
N PRO A 994 -5.13 -10.76 34.52
CA PRO A 994 -5.46 -9.43 34.00
C PRO A 994 -4.30 -8.82 33.19
N PHE A 995 -3.08 -9.30 33.42
CA PHE A 995 -1.87 -8.95 32.66
C PHE A 995 -1.48 -10.02 31.62
N GLY A 996 -2.34 -11.02 31.38
CA GLY A 996 -1.96 -12.26 30.71
C GLY A 996 -1.11 -13.16 31.60
N TRP A 997 -0.51 -14.20 31.02
CA TRP A 997 0.32 -15.17 31.73
C TRP A 997 1.42 -15.74 30.81
N GLY A 998 2.43 -16.39 31.39
CA GLY A 998 3.51 -17.06 30.66
C GLY A 998 4.49 -16.10 29.96
N PRO A 999 5.19 -16.54 28.89
CA PRO A 999 6.20 -15.73 28.20
C PRO A 999 5.68 -14.41 27.62
N ARG A 1000 4.36 -14.33 27.39
CA ARG A 1000 3.65 -13.18 26.81
C ARG A 1000 3.00 -12.28 27.87
N ILE A 1001 3.30 -12.48 29.15
CA ILE A 1001 2.81 -11.63 30.24
C ILE A 1001 3.16 -10.15 29.98
N CYS A 1002 2.28 -9.24 30.39
CA CYS A 1002 2.44 -7.80 30.20
C CYS A 1002 3.82 -7.35 30.69
N ILE A 1003 4.58 -6.71 29.81
CA ILE A 1003 5.90 -6.17 30.14
C ILE A 1003 5.82 -5.02 31.16
N GLY A 1004 4.71 -4.25 31.11
CA GLY A 1004 4.46 -3.11 31.98
C GLY A 1004 3.75 -3.44 33.29
N GLN A 1005 3.61 -4.72 33.69
CA GLN A 1005 2.88 -5.10 34.91
C GLN A 1005 3.42 -4.38 36.15
N SER A 1006 4.73 -4.45 36.38
CA SER A 1006 5.38 -3.82 37.54
C SER A 1006 5.31 -2.29 37.47
N TYR A 1007 5.41 -1.73 36.27
CA TYR A 1007 5.29 -0.29 36.02
C TYR A 1007 3.88 0.20 36.41
N ALA A 1008 2.83 -0.43 35.87
CA ALA A 1008 1.44 -0.04 36.11
C ALA A 1008 1.03 -0.19 37.57
N LEU A 1009 1.46 -1.26 38.25
CA LEU A 1009 1.16 -1.45 39.67
C LEU A 1009 1.89 -0.43 40.56
N LEU A 1010 3.12 -0.05 40.22
CA LEU A 1010 3.86 0.96 40.99
C LEU A 1010 3.27 2.37 40.78
N GLU A 1011 2.91 2.70 39.54
CA GLU A 1011 2.19 3.94 39.22
C GLU A 1011 0.85 4.00 39.99
N ALA A 1012 0.06 2.92 39.94
CA ALA A 1012 -1.23 2.87 40.63
C ALA A 1012 -1.09 2.99 42.15
N LYS A 1013 -0.09 2.32 42.74
CA LYS A 1013 0.22 2.45 44.18
C LYS A 1013 0.62 3.87 44.56
N MET A 1014 1.47 4.52 43.76
CA MET A 1014 1.88 5.91 44.00
C MET A 1014 0.68 6.86 43.98
N ALA A 1015 -0.16 6.76 42.94
CA ALA A 1015 -1.36 7.58 42.82
C ALA A 1015 -2.31 7.34 44.01
N MET A 1016 -2.61 6.08 44.33
CA MET A 1016 -3.51 5.76 45.45
C MET A 1016 -2.93 6.16 46.80
N ALA A 1017 -1.63 6.01 47.04
CA ALA A 1017 -1.00 6.45 48.28
C ALA A 1017 -1.16 7.97 48.48
N LEU A 1018 -0.85 8.77 47.46
CA LEU A 1018 -0.97 10.23 47.56
C LEU A 1018 -2.43 10.69 47.65
N ILE A 1019 -3.34 10.07 46.89
CA ILE A 1019 -4.78 10.40 46.94
C ILE A 1019 -5.35 10.06 48.32
N LEU A 1020 -5.10 8.86 48.86
CA LEU A 1020 -5.63 8.43 50.17
C LEU A 1020 -5.02 9.20 51.34
N HIS A 1021 -3.79 9.71 51.18
CA HIS A 1021 -3.13 10.58 52.14
C HIS A 1021 -3.86 11.93 52.27
N ARG A 1022 -4.32 12.51 51.14
CA ARG A 1022 -4.92 13.86 51.08
C ARG A 1022 -6.44 13.89 51.11
N PHE A 1023 -7.09 12.86 50.58
CA PHE A 1023 -8.53 12.88 50.33
C PHE A 1023 -9.21 11.62 50.82
N SER A 1024 -10.41 11.78 51.39
CA SER A 1024 -11.40 10.72 51.46
C SER A 1024 -12.46 11.01 50.41
N PHE A 1025 -13.11 9.97 49.89
CA PHE A 1025 -14.05 10.16 48.80
C PHE A 1025 -15.23 9.20 48.85
N GLU A 1026 -16.38 9.70 48.41
CA GLU A 1026 -17.65 9.00 48.31
C GLU A 1026 -18.20 9.12 46.88
N LEU A 1027 -19.21 8.32 46.52
CA LEU A 1027 -19.86 8.46 45.22
C LEU A 1027 -20.71 9.72 45.20
N SER A 1028 -20.60 10.48 44.10
CA SER A 1028 -21.52 11.58 43.87
C SER A 1028 -22.94 11.05 43.59
N PRO A 1029 -24.00 11.74 44.04
CA PRO A 1029 -25.36 11.50 43.57
C PRO A 1029 -25.51 11.57 42.05
N SER A 1030 -24.62 12.29 41.36
CA SER A 1030 -24.59 12.40 39.89
C SER A 1030 -23.92 11.21 39.20
N TYR A 1031 -23.30 10.29 39.96
CA TYR A 1031 -22.62 9.12 39.40
C TYR A 1031 -23.61 8.16 38.74
N VAL A 1032 -23.33 7.79 37.49
CA VAL A 1032 -24.13 6.82 36.74
C VAL A 1032 -23.29 5.60 36.43
N HIS A 1033 -23.60 4.47 37.09
CA HIS A 1033 -22.86 3.23 36.89
C HIS A 1033 -23.20 2.60 35.53
N ALA A 1034 -22.27 2.77 34.58
CA ALA A 1034 -22.42 2.25 33.22
C ALA A 1034 -21.06 1.82 32.62
N PRO A 1035 -20.47 0.71 33.09
CA PRO A 1035 -19.27 0.16 32.47
C PRO A 1035 -19.49 -0.20 30.99
N TYR A 1036 -18.53 0.11 30.12
CA TYR A 1036 -18.58 -0.30 28.71
C TYR A 1036 -17.19 -0.49 28.12
N THR A 1037 -17.10 -1.35 27.10
CA THR A 1037 -15.81 -1.67 26.47
C THR A 1037 -15.59 -0.87 25.19
N VAL A 1038 -14.46 -0.16 25.12
CA VAL A 1038 -13.87 0.35 23.88
C VAL A 1038 -12.78 -0.65 23.47
N ILE A 1039 -11.51 -0.33 23.75
CA ILE A 1039 -10.41 -1.30 23.82
C ILE A 1039 -10.30 -1.83 25.25
N THR A 1040 -10.47 -0.94 26.23
CA THR A 1040 -10.52 -1.28 27.65
C THR A 1040 -11.89 -0.97 28.28
N LEU A 1041 -12.08 -1.32 29.56
CA LEU A 1041 -13.33 -1.18 30.31
C LEU A 1041 -13.50 0.21 30.95
N HIS A 1042 -14.24 1.11 30.31
CA HIS A 1042 -14.40 2.50 30.73
C HIS A 1042 -15.72 2.76 31.50
N PRO A 1043 -15.79 3.79 32.35
CA PRO A 1043 -17.06 4.33 32.83
C PRO A 1043 -17.70 5.21 31.73
N GLN A 1044 -18.87 4.83 31.19
CA GLN A 1044 -19.48 5.49 30.03
C GLN A 1044 -19.82 6.96 30.24
N PHE A 1045 -20.19 7.35 31.46
CA PHE A 1045 -20.60 8.71 31.81
C PHE A 1045 -19.63 9.39 32.79
N GLY A 1046 -18.36 8.95 32.82
CA GLY A 1046 -17.36 9.41 33.79
C GLY A 1046 -17.53 8.78 35.17
N ALA A 1047 -16.70 9.20 36.11
CA ALA A 1047 -16.66 8.73 37.48
C ALA A 1047 -16.72 9.91 38.46
N HIS A 1048 -17.93 10.40 38.70
CA HIS A 1048 -18.20 11.53 39.60
C HIS A 1048 -18.10 11.10 41.06
N LEU A 1049 -17.15 11.66 41.80
CA LEU A 1049 -16.92 11.41 43.22
C LEU A 1049 -16.99 12.71 44.02
N LEU A 1050 -17.43 12.62 45.27
CA LEU A 1050 -17.30 13.70 46.26
C LEU A 1050 -15.97 13.53 46.97
N LEU A 1051 -15.04 14.47 46.74
CA LEU A 1051 -13.74 14.50 47.41
C LEU A 1051 -13.85 15.37 48.67
N HIS A 1052 -13.42 14.82 49.80
CA HIS A 1052 -13.31 15.49 51.09
C HIS A 1052 -11.83 15.62 51.45
N GLN A 1053 -11.39 16.81 51.86
CA GLN A 1053 -10.03 16.99 52.34
C GLN A 1053 -9.86 16.24 53.67
N ALA A 1054 -8.89 15.33 53.73
CA ALA A 1054 -8.57 14.63 54.97
C ALA A 1054 -7.91 15.62 55.93
N ARG A 1055 -8.39 15.70 57.18
CA ARG A 1055 -7.80 16.58 58.19
C ARG A 1055 -6.39 16.08 58.57
N GLY A 1056 -5.35 16.74 58.06
CA GLY A 1056 -4.00 16.61 58.59
C GLY A 1056 -2.89 16.74 57.56
N VAL A 1057 -2.11 17.83 57.70
CA VAL A 1057 -0.77 18.09 57.15
C VAL A 1057 -0.77 18.69 55.73
N PRO A 1058 -0.23 19.90 55.49
CA PRO A 1058 0.10 20.41 54.15
C PRO A 1058 1.34 19.71 53.55
N LEU A 1059 1.50 19.71 52.21
CA LEU A 1059 2.81 19.49 51.58
C LEU A 1059 3.58 20.81 51.65
N ASP A 1060 4.72 20.84 52.33
CA ASP A 1060 5.70 21.93 52.15
C ASP A 1060 6.55 21.69 50.89
#